data_AF-A0A9W6RYP7-F1
#
_entry.id   AF-A0A9W6RYP7-F1
#
_cell.length_a   1.000
_cell.length_b   1.000
_cell.length_c   1.000
_cell.angle_alpha   90.00
_cell.angle_beta   90.00
_cell.angle_gamma   90.00
#
_symmetry.space_group_name_H-M   'P 1'
#
loop_
_entity.id
_entity.type
_entity.pdbx_description
1 polymer ?
#
loop_
_entity_poly.entity_id
_entity_poly.type
_entity_poly.pdbx_seq_one_letter_code
_entity_poly.pdbx_strand_id
1 'polypeptide(L)'
;MRLVPKFRRRSLPVLSSYVVATTVLLTAGASALPADATSASRGVVGPSAPTALVTNSLPAPMDVDAAGGIELGWQSTLRRQTAYKIELTKLGSGTPLWDTDKVTSARSTAVRYTGPRLRQGERYSWRVKLWDQDHHPSNWSEPAVFGTGPGQWGDSVPIWSAPPAGARWTDYRLDVKLKITRTAMGIQFRSPDARNGYMWQFRASNASQPNTLVPHTQTDGTYKAGTAVPLGVTLDVGTVHAVGIEVVGSTITTSVDGKTVDRRTDTTFADGAVGFRTGGSETGVLDDVTVTSLAADSTGKVLYSNDFNGAQASFPCGTVENQALTIGTSTACLNAVLTNDWALMRHDFSLEPAKKVAWASAFATGSSFDSAKQYVYKMYLDGRFVGLGPTRALGNETRYDGFDVKDALSRPGRHTLSAIAYASKDQRFQAYVIVRYTDGTTQTIGTGPDWKTLAGNEIWTSAGSIGTGYWSMPSENFSAAHYPYGFDKPGFDDTGWSTAVTKKPFDSLSPTPFAKVQEQLHAPAKIVDLGGGDYFVDFGRTWMGGAHLTLDGRAGRQVRLRFGEETSAPNTTRYQLRAGNKYEDVLTLRDGAQTVDTWGMRVFRYMNIVGSPVPITKDNLQALASVYPFDASAARLTSSDPNLVPAWQLSKNTIESANQNFFTDSWTRERTDYEGDAYIQLLSNLYLTDDPTLGRYSIDYFENHSTWPTEWPMYVISAVYDTWQRTGSTAQIEHAYDTLVPKLLDKYYDPASGTIVRSDAIVDWPEGERDGYRFTDRNTILNALAYRNYTDMAVIARQLGRDTDAVGFEQKATTLRTALNTRFYEPKQGAYDDGLSKDDVPTGHYAVQASAFPGAFGVPADKAQYDALAKYIVSRGMACSVYCSGFLLQALYNAGHGQDALNLLTSSETNSWLHMIELGAGATGEAWDPAQKSNMTWSHPWATAPAYVIPRDMYGIQPTSPGYATFQITPQTGNQEFGSVTVPSVKGRIGVAFHTVSGRYDLGVAIPGNTTSAVSVPVPGTYSGTTVYLDGRPVTGERAGDRVVVRVGAGCHTLSTSASAQVGADEKLTDICRTSS
;
A
#
# COMPACT_ATOMS: atom_id res chain seq x y z
N MET A 1 -12.92 64.16 -17.78
CA MET A 1 -11.98 64.34 -18.92
C MET A 1 -10.71 64.96 -18.32
N ARG A 2 -9.48 64.41 -18.30
CA ARG A 2 -8.78 63.18 -18.72
C ARG A 2 -7.53 63.06 -17.78
N LEU A 3 -7.15 61.84 -17.33
CA LEU A 3 -6.34 61.57 -16.12
C LEU A 3 -5.18 60.56 -16.32
N VAL A 4 -4.01 60.86 -15.72
CA VAL A 4 -3.07 60.12 -14.80
C VAL A 4 -3.52 58.67 -14.36
N PRO A 5 -2.70 57.76 -13.75
CA PRO A 5 -1.45 57.02 -14.14
C PRO A 5 -1.31 55.52 -13.63
N LYS A 6 -0.11 54.91 -13.84
CA LYS A 6 0.78 54.09 -12.93
C LYS A 6 0.98 52.54 -13.11
N PHE A 7 2.30 52.18 -13.23
CA PHE A 7 3.15 51.11 -12.61
C PHE A 7 2.89 49.60 -12.89
N ARG A 8 3.86 48.67 -12.85
CA ARG A 8 5.36 48.55 -12.97
C ARG A 8 5.67 47.03 -12.86
N ARG A 9 6.69 46.52 -13.57
CA ARG A 9 7.88 45.80 -13.01
C ARG A 9 8.79 45.33 -14.16
N ARG A 10 10.08 45.65 -14.03
CA ARG A 10 11.19 45.19 -14.88
C ARG A 10 12.34 44.72 -13.99
N SER A 11 13.06 43.74 -14.50
CA SER A 11 14.36 43.20 -14.14
C SER A 11 15.50 44.22 -14.26
N LEU A 12 16.61 44.02 -13.53
CA LEU A 12 18.01 44.25 -13.93
C LEU A 12 18.99 43.87 -12.77
N PRO A 13 20.25 43.49 -13.06
CA PRO A 13 21.32 43.20 -12.11
C PRO A 13 22.19 44.44 -11.81
N VAL A 14 23.02 44.40 -10.76
CA VAL A 14 24.01 45.45 -10.44
C VAL A 14 25.32 44.84 -9.92
N LEU A 15 26.43 45.35 -10.45
CA LEU A 15 27.82 45.19 -10.01
C LEU A 15 28.46 46.60 -9.99
N SER A 16 29.29 46.90 -8.97
CA SER A 16 30.29 48.00 -8.85
C SER A 16 29.76 49.45 -8.76
N SER A 17 30.25 50.40 -7.95
CA SER A 17 31.59 50.72 -7.42
C SER A 17 31.47 51.69 -6.21
N TYR A 18 32.50 51.82 -5.34
CA TYR A 18 33.07 53.12 -4.95
C TYR A 18 34.42 52.94 -4.23
N VAL A 19 35.44 53.58 -4.80
CA VAL A 19 36.78 53.82 -4.25
C VAL A 19 36.81 55.26 -3.74
N VAL A 20 37.35 55.49 -2.54
CA VAL A 20 37.92 56.78 -2.13
C VAL A 20 39.31 56.50 -1.60
N ALA A 21 40.29 57.16 -2.22
CA ALA A 21 41.71 57.09 -1.91
C ALA A 21 42.08 58.06 -0.77
N THR A 22 43.04 57.68 0.08
CA THR A 22 43.98 58.64 0.67
C THR A 22 45.34 57.96 0.82
N THR A 23 46.35 58.57 0.19
CA THR A 23 47.77 58.18 0.16
C THR A 23 48.52 58.92 1.28
N VAL A 24 49.53 58.30 1.93
CA VAL A 24 50.88 58.88 2.22
C VAL A 24 51.80 57.76 2.77
N LEU A 25 53.08 57.89 2.40
CA LEU A 25 54.24 56.98 2.39
C LEU A 25 55.00 56.77 3.73
N LEU A 26 55.75 55.64 3.76
CA LEU A 26 57.12 55.39 4.32
C LEU A 26 57.32 55.55 5.86
N THR A 27 58.08 54.75 6.62
CA THR A 27 59.35 53.99 6.43
C THR A 27 59.51 52.83 7.45
N ALA A 28 60.42 51.91 7.09
CA ALA A 28 61.03 50.78 7.79
C ALA A 28 61.24 50.81 9.33
N GLY A 29 61.21 49.61 9.93
CA GLY A 29 61.81 49.31 11.23
C GLY A 29 61.53 47.88 11.68
N ALA A 30 62.55 47.01 11.62
CA ALA A 30 62.50 45.64 12.09
C ALA A 30 62.47 45.56 13.63
N SER A 31 61.65 44.68 14.20
CA SER A 31 61.91 44.09 15.52
C SER A 31 60.94 42.94 15.81
N ALA A 32 61.51 41.83 16.27
CA ALA A 32 60.85 40.59 16.65
C ALA A 32 59.66 40.81 17.60
N LEU A 33 58.58 40.05 17.37
CA LEU A 33 57.48 39.92 18.32
C LEU A 33 57.73 38.73 19.25
N PRO A 34 57.69 38.92 20.58
CA PRO A 34 57.59 37.82 21.53
C PRO A 34 56.14 37.33 21.61
N ALA A 35 56.01 36.06 21.98
CA ALA A 35 54.76 35.41 22.30
C ALA A 35 54.03 36.14 23.43
N ASP A 36 52.71 36.32 23.29
CA ASP A 36 51.82 36.30 24.45
C ASP A 36 50.43 35.79 24.08
N ALA A 37 49.93 34.94 24.97
CA ALA A 37 48.71 34.18 24.84
C ALA A 37 47.47 35.05 25.11
N THR A 38 46.48 34.97 24.23
CA THR A 38 45.08 35.21 24.59
C THR A 38 44.29 33.95 24.28
N SER A 39 44.04 33.17 25.33
CA SER A 39 43.04 32.11 25.34
C SER A 39 41.66 32.74 25.15
N ALA A 40 41.15 32.71 23.92
CA ALA A 40 39.72 32.82 23.70
C ALA A 40 39.08 31.56 24.30
N SER A 41 38.38 31.70 25.42
CA SER A 41 37.53 30.66 25.95
C SER A 41 36.47 30.33 24.90
N ARG A 42 36.66 29.24 24.13
CA ARG A 42 35.57 28.58 23.42
C ARG A 42 34.54 28.21 24.49
N GLY A 43 33.43 28.94 24.54
CA GLY A 43 32.28 28.53 25.35
C GLY A 43 31.96 27.09 24.98
N VAL A 44 31.88 26.21 25.98
CA VAL A 44 31.45 24.83 25.79
C VAL A 44 30.01 24.89 25.30
N VAL A 45 29.82 24.67 23.99
CA VAL A 45 28.48 24.52 23.41
C VAL A 45 27.91 23.25 24.01
N GLY A 46 26.86 23.39 24.82
CA GLY A 46 26.18 22.25 25.44
C GLY A 46 25.60 21.30 24.40
N PRO A 47 25.31 20.05 24.78
CA PRO A 47 24.76 19.05 23.86
C PRO A 47 23.45 19.50 23.21
N SER A 48 23.30 19.24 21.91
CA SER A 48 22.08 19.58 21.15
C SER A 48 20.86 18.80 21.65
N ALA A 49 19.68 19.42 21.52
CA ALA A 49 18.40 18.77 21.85
C ALA A 49 18.12 17.58 20.89
N PRO A 50 17.46 16.51 21.37
CA PRO A 50 17.00 15.43 20.50
C PRO A 50 15.87 15.89 19.57
N THR A 51 15.74 15.20 18.44
CA THR A 51 14.82 15.52 17.34
C THR A 51 14.04 14.28 16.88
N ALA A 52 13.12 14.47 15.93
CA ALA A 52 12.34 13.38 15.31
C ALA A 52 11.73 12.43 16.36
N LEU A 53 11.02 13.04 17.32
CA LEU A 53 10.31 12.30 18.36
C LEU A 53 9.15 11.53 17.72
N VAL A 54 8.97 10.28 18.14
CA VAL A 54 7.90 9.39 17.66
C VAL A 54 7.21 8.66 18.82
N THR A 55 5.91 8.44 18.68
CA THR A 55 5.10 7.59 19.56
C THR A 55 4.60 6.40 18.74
N ASN A 56 4.90 5.18 19.18
CA ASN A 56 4.65 3.94 18.43
C ASN A 56 5.19 4.01 16.99
N SER A 57 6.41 4.55 16.83
CA SER A 57 7.09 4.80 15.55
C SER A 57 6.45 5.86 14.64
N LEU A 58 5.41 6.57 15.08
CA LEU A 58 4.75 7.63 14.33
C LEU A 58 5.05 9.01 14.91
N PRO A 59 5.28 10.06 14.11
CA PRO A 59 5.60 11.40 14.62
C PRO A 59 4.48 12.05 15.44
N ALA A 60 3.24 11.91 15.00
CA ALA A 60 2.08 12.52 15.67
C ALA A 60 0.78 11.70 15.50
N PRO A 61 0.72 10.46 16.02
CA PRO A 61 -0.44 9.60 15.82
C PRO A 61 -1.68 10.11 16.54
N MET A 62 -2.84 9.96 15.89
CA MET A 62 -4.09 10.56 16.35
C MET A 62 -4.96 9.64 17.20
N ASP A 63 -4.74 8.34 17.08
CA ASP A 63 -5.65 7.28 17.50
C ASP A 63 -4.92 6.15 18.21
N VAL A 64 -3.87 6.47 18.99
CA VAL A 64 -3.15 5.43 19.73
C VAL A 64 -4.08 4.75 20.73
N ASP A 65 -4.01 3.42 20.86
CA ASP A 65 -4.79 2.73 21.88
C ASP A 65 -4.25 3.06 23.28
N ALA A 66 -5.04 3.75 24.11
CA ALA A 66 -4.67 4.09 25.47
C ALA A 66 -4.47 2.88 26.39
N ALA A 67 -5.04 1.72 26.03
CA ALA A 67 -4.84 0.46 26.75
C ALA A 67 -3.64 -0.34 26.24
N GLY A 68 -3.15 -0.03 25.04
CA GLY A 68 -2.02 -0.70 24.40
C GLY A 68 -0.66 -0.25 24.94
N GLY A 69 0.39 -0.95 24.50
CA GLY A 69 1.77 -0.56 24.78
C GLY A 69 2.13 0.73 24.05
N ILE A 70 2.52 1.77 24.80
CA ILE A 70 3.06 3.02 24.25
C ILE A 70 4.59 2.96 24.28
N GLU A 71 5.21 3.18 23.14
CA GLU A 71 6.64 3.24 22.95
C GLU A 71 7.06 4.62 22.43
N LEU A 72 8.08 5.21 23.04
CA LEU A 72 8.61 6.53 22.70
C LEU A 72 9.99 6.38 22.05
N GLY A 73 10.24 7.15 20.99
CA GLY A 73 11.52 7.14 20.27
C GLY A 73 11.99 8.54 19.91
N TRP A 74 13.29 8.72 19.77
CA TRP A 74 13.91 9.98 19.35
C TRP A 74 15.25 9.74 18.65
N GLN A 75 15.61 10.67 17.78
CA GLN A 75 16.93 10.74 17.18
C GLN A 75 17.84 11.62 18.04
N SER A 76 19.08 11.16 18.23
CA SER A 76 20.10 11.85 19.00
C SER A 76 21.21 12.29 18.06
N THR A 77 21.75 13.49 18.29
CA THR A 77 22.98 13.98 17.63
C THR A 77 24.21 13.76 18.51
N LEU A 78 24.04 13.24 19.73
CA LEU A 78 25.13 12.99 20.66
C LEU A 78 26.02 11.87 20.12
N ARG A 79 27.33 11.99 20.32
CA ARG A 79 28.26 10.87 20.03
C ARG A 79 27.85 9.62 20.80
N ARG A 80 27.48 9.79 22.06
CA ARG A 80 26.93 8.73 22.92
C ARG A 80 25.94 9.33 23.91
N GLN A 81 24.76 8.74 24.00
CA GLN A 81 23.80 9.03 25.07
C GLN A 81 24.11 8.14 26.28
N THR A 82 24.11 8.71 27.49
CA THR A 82 24.30 7.97 28.74
C THR A 82 23.05 7.93 29.62
N ALA A 83 22.18 8.93 29.48
CA ALA A 83 20.92 9.01 30.19
C ALA A 83 19.87 9.82 29.41
N TYR A 84 18.61 9.67 29.81
CA TYR A 84 17.50 10.51 29.35
C TYR A 84 16.57 10.89 30.50
N LYS A 85 15.73 11.90 30.28
CA LYS A 85 14.60 12.28 31.12
C LYS A 85 13.42 12.60 30.20
N ILE A 86 12.25 12.05 30.49
CA ILE A 86 11.02 12.26 29.72
C ILE A 86 10.00 12.98 30.59
N GLU A 87 9.31 13.95 30.00
CA GLU A 87 8.12 14.57 30.58
C GLU A 87 6.95 14.39 29.61
N LEU A 88 5.83 13.88 30.09
CA LEU A 88 4.58 13.75 29.35
C LEU A 88 3.48 14.51 30.06
N THR A 89 2.76 15.35 29.32
CA THR A 89 1.75 16.28 29.81
C THR A 89 0.47 16.10 29.01
N LYS A 90 -0.67 15.98 29.70
CA LYS A 90 -1.98 16.06 29.05
C LYS A 90 -2.19 17.48 28.51
N LEU A 91 -2.52 17.65 27.24
CA LEU A 91 -2.73 18.98 26.67
C LEU A 91 -3.83 19.73 27.45
N GLY A 92 -3.50 20.95 27.88
CA GLY A 92 -4.37 21.82 28.67
C GLY A 92 -4.29 21.63 30.20
N SER A 93 -3.55 20.64 30.73
CA SER A 93 -3.37 20.52 32.20
C SER A 93 -2.31 21.47 32.77
N GLY A 94 -1.31 21.86 31.96
CA GLY A 94 -0.16 22.67 32.39
C GLY A 94 0.82 21.98 33.35
N THR A 95 0.56 20.72 33.73
CA THR A 95 1.38 19.95 34.68
C THR A 95 1.71 18.57 34.10
N PRO A 96 2.97 18.10 34.17
CA PRO A 96 3.33 16.75 33.74
C PRO A 96 2.49 15.68 34.43
N LEU A 97 1.90 14.79 33.63
CA LEU A 97 1.25 13.57 34.09
C LEU A 97 2.29 12.50 34.47
N TRP A 98 3.44 12.52 33.79
CA TRP A 98 4.54 11.60 34.00
C TRP A 98 5.88 12.31 33.82
N ASP A 99 6.80 12.03 34.74
CA ASP A 99 8.19 12.48 34.77
C ASP A 99 9.04 11.27 35.21
N THR A 100 10.06 10.89 34.44
CA THR A 100 10.85 9.67 34.67
C THR A 100 11.98 9.81 35.69
N ASP A 101 12.24 11.00 36.22
CA ASP A 101 13.59 11.36 36.72
C ASP A 101 14.68 11.10 35.64
N LYS A 102 15.96 11.28 36.01
CA LYS A 102 17.08 10.93 35.13
C LYS A 102 17.25 9.40 35.08
N VAL A 103 16.98 8.81 33.93
CA VAL A 103 17.15 7.37 33.67
C VAL A 103 18.50 7.10 33.01
N THR A 104 19.39 6.37 33.69
CA THR A 104 20.69 5.94 33.15
C THR A 104 20.49 4.85 32.09
N SER A 105 20.44 5.25 30.82
CA SER A 105 20.27 4.36 29.68
C SER A 105 20.67 5.03 28.36
N ALA A 106 21.28 4.25 27.48
CA ALA A 106 21.59 4.66 26.10
C ALA A 106 20.43 4.39 25.12
N ARG A 107 19.32 3.78 25.56
CA ARG A 107 18.15 3.53 24.70
C ARG A 107 17.54 4.85 24.24
N SER A 108 17.20 4.92 22.95
CA SER A 108 16.53 6.06 22.32
C SER A 108 15.42 5.66 21.36
N THR A 109 15.14 4.36 21.27
CA THR A 109 14.14 3.77 20.39
C THR A 109 13.31 2.80 21.23
N ALA A 110 12.02 2.70 20.93
CA ALA A 110 11.08 1.81 21.60
C ALA A 110 11.11 1.88 23.15
N VAL A 111 11.27 3.08 23.71
CA VAL A 111 11.27 3.29 25.17
C VAL A 111 9.84 3.21 25.69
N ARG A 112 9.52 2.17 26.44
CA ARG A 112 8.17 1.94 26.97
C ARG A 112 7.74 3.04 27.93
N TYR A 113 6.52 3.52 27.74
CA TYR A 113 5.81 4.33 28.72
C TYR A 113 5.42 3.46 29.92
N THR A 114 5.83 3.86 31.12
CA THR A 114 5.51 3.18 32.38
C THR A 114 4.79 4.11 33.36
N GLY A 115 4.29 5.24 32.86
CA GLY A 115 3.54 6.21 33.65
C GLY A 115 2.09 5.79 33.93
N PRO A 116 1.29 6.69 34.52
CA PRO A 116 -0.13 6.44 34.82
C PRO A 116 -0.94 6.09 33.56
N ARG A 117 -2.01 5.28 33.71
CA ARG A 117 -2.91 4.92 32.61
C ARG A 117 -3.42 6.17 31.86
N LEU A 118 -3.24 6.18 30.54
CA LEU A 118 -3.74 7.24 29.68
C LEU A 118 -5.27 7.14 29.55
N ARG A 119 -5.93 8.29 29.48
CA ARG A 119 -7.36 8.38 29.18
C ARG A 119 -7.60 8.34 27.67
N GLN A 120 -8.69 7.68 27.26
CA GLN A 120 -9.22 7.69 25.89
C GLN A 120 -9.78 9.09 25.56
N GLY A 121 -9.76 9.47 24.28
CA GLY A 121 -10.31 10.72 23.76
C GLY A 121 -9.53 11.95 24.20
N GLU A 122 -8.22 11.82 24.42
CA GLU A 122 -7.37 12.89 24.95
C GLU A 122 -6.08 13.07 24.14
N ARG A 123 -5.47 14.26 24.24
CA ARG A 123 -4.18 14.59 23.62
C ARG A 123 -3.10 14.76 24.67
N TYR A 124 -1.89 14.33 24.34
CA TYR A 124 -0.72 14.40 25.19
C TYR A 124 0.45 15.00 24.41
N SER A 125 1.19 15.90 25.05
CA SER A 125 2.52 16.32 24.58
C SER A 125 3.58 15.65 25.41
N TRP A 126 4.69 15.25 24.81
CA TRP A 126 5.84 14.75 25.53
C TRP A 126 7.13 15.32 24.96
N ARG A 127 8.15 15.43 25.81
CA ARG A 127 9.48 15.92 25.45
C ARG A 127 10.55 15.10 26.16
N VAL A 128 11.75 15.10 25.59
CA VAL A 128 12.89 14.35 26.13
C VAL A 128 14.14 15.21 26.23
N LYS A 129 14.93 14.97 27.27
CA LYS A 129 16.23 15.59 27.54
C LYS A 129 17.29 14.50 27.68
N LEU A 130 18.49 14.73 27.15
CA LEU A 130 19.57 13.74 27.09
C LEU A 130 20.79 14.16 27.91
N TRP A 131 21.67 13.19 28.19
CA TRP A 131 23.01 13.41 28.72
C TRP A 131 24.04 12.72 27.82
N ASP A 132 25.16 13.41 27.56
CA ASP A 132 26.28 12.88 26.79
C ASP A 132 27.24 12.01 27.65
N GLN A 133 28.35 11.57 27.06
CA GLN A 133 29.39 10.80 27.74
C GLN A 133 30.12 11.56 28.87
N ASP A 134 30.08 12.88 28.85
CA ASP A 134 30.73 13.77 29.82
C ASP A 134 29.73 14.25 30.89
N HIS A 135 28.52 13.66 30.90
CA HIS A 135 27.40 13.97 31.78
C HIS A 135 26.86 15.40 31.63
N HIS A 136 27.10 16.05 30.50
CA HIS A 136 26.46 17.32 30.20
C HIS A 136 25.01 17.10 29.72
N PRO A 137 24.04 17.86 30.25
CA PRO A 137 22.65 17.78 29.81
C PRO A 137 22.42 18.54 28.50
N SER A 138 21.60 18.00 27.61
CA SER A 138 21.09 18.72 26.44
C SER A 138 20.03 19.75 26.82
N ASN A 139 19.60 20.58 25.87
CA ASN A 139 18.27 21.21 25.97
C ASN A 139 17.16 20.15 25.85
N TRP A 140 15.96 20.48 26.33
CA TRP A 140 14.77 19.69 26.03
C TRP A 140 14.48 19.70 24.53
N SER A 141 13.94 18.59 24.00
CA SER A 141 13.35 18.59 22.66
C SER A 141 12.20 19.58 22.55
N GLU A 142 11.89 19.96 21.31
CA GLU A 142 10.54 20.41 20.99
C GLU A 142 9.53 19.30 21.40
N PRO A 143 8.38 19.65 22.00
CA PRO A 143 7.39 18.65 22.37
C PRO A 143 6.78 17.98 21.14
N ALA A 144 6.75 16.64 21.13
CA ALA A 144 5.91 15.88 20.22
C ALA A 144 4.51 15.69 20.82
N VAL A 145 3.51 15.49 19.97
CA VAL A 145 2.12 15.32 20.38
C VAL A 145 1.58 14.01 19.83
N PHE A 146 0.82 13.30 20.64
CA PHE A 146 -0.02 12.20 20.19
C PHE A 146 -1.38 12.28 20.88
N GLY A 147 -2.31 11.44 20.49
CA GLY A 147 -3.48 11.22 21.33
C GLY A 147 -4.12 9.88 21.13
N THR A 148 -5.14 9.67 21.93
CA THR A 148 -5.77 8.37 22.11
C THR A 148 -7.07 8.28 21.34
N GLY A 149 -7.44 7.07 20.95
CA GLY A 149 -8.76 6.78 20.38
C GLY A 149 -9.90 7.25 21.28
N PRO A 150 -11.12 7.48 20.75
CA PRO A 150 -12.22 8.06 21.52
C PRO A 150 -12.74 7.16 22.64
N GLY A 151 -12.44 5.85 22.58
CA GLY A 151 -13.02 4.85 23.48
C GLY A 151 -14.50 4.65 23.18
N GLN A 152 -15.38 5.36 23.89
CA GLN A 152 -16.81 5.38 23.60
C GLN A 152 -17.11 6.51 22.62
N TRP A 153 -17.94 6.24 21.61
CA TRP A 153 -18.28 7.19 20.55
C TRP A 153 -19.45 8.12 20.93
N GLY A 154 -19.69 8.34 22.23
CA GLY A 154 -20.81 9.14 22.73
C GLY A 154 -22.15 8.69 22.15
N ASP A 155 -22.94 9.65 21.66
CA ASP A 155 -24.22 9.40 20.99
C ASP A 155 -24.08 9.12 19.48
N SER A 156 -22.85 9.04 18.96
CA SER A 156 -22.64 8.67 17.56
C SER A 156 -23.13 7.25 17.30
N VAL A 157 -23.90 7.08 16.24
CA VAL A 157 -24.37 5.79 15.75
C VAL A 157 -23.99 5.61 14.28
N PRO A 158 -23.79 4.39 13.79
CA PRO A 158 -23.61 4.15 12.37
C PRO A 158 -24.84 4.59 11.58
N ILE A 159 -24.61 5.20 10.42
CA ILE A 159 -25.65 5.71 9.54
C ILE A 159 -25.42 5.26 8.10
N TRP A 160 -26.46 5.39 7.28
CA TRP A 160 -26.38 5.28 5.83
C TRP A 160 -27.48 6.10 5.14
N SER A 161 -27.43 6.20 3.81
CA SER A 161 -28.55 6.75 3.04
C SER A 161 -29.78 5.86 3.13
N ALA A 162 -30.96 6.49 3.11
CA ALA A 162 -32.19 5.75 2.83
C ALA A 162 -32.10 5.14 1.41
N PRO A 163 -32.59 3.90 1.20
CA PRO A 163 -32.70 3.36 -0.14
C PRO A 163 -33.42 4.34 -1.07
N PRO A 164 -33.00 4.45 -2.34
CA PRO A 164 -33.71 5.27 -3.32
C PRO A 164 -35.20 4.93 -3.28
N ALA A 165 -36.06 5.93 -3.47
CA ALA A 165 -37.49 5.71 -3.65
C ALA A 165 -37.73 4.99 -4.99
N GLY A 166 -37.44 3.70 -5.02
CA GLY A 166 -37.76 2.83 -6.13
C GLY A 166 -39.25 2.63 -6.24
N ALA A 167 -39.71 2.28 -7.43
CA ALA A 167 -41.06 1.79 -7.61
C ALA A 167 -41.16 0.39 -6.97
N ARG A 168 -41.41 0.35 -5.65
CA ARG A 168 -41.60 -0.87 -4.86
C ARG A 168 -42.96 -1.47 -5.17
N TRP A 169 -43.05 -2.13 -6.32
CA TRP A 169 -44.27 -2.77 -6.77
C TRP A 169 -44.50 -4.06 -5.99
N THR A 170 -45.68 -4.20 -5.41
CA THR A 170 -46.06 -5.35 -4.59
C THR A 170 -46.75 -6.42 -5.43
N ASP A 171 -47.95 -6.09 -5.90
CA ASP A 171 -48.81 -6.98 -6.67
C ASP A 171 -48.90 -6.47 -8.11
N TYR A 172 -48.42 -7.28 -9.06
CA TYR A 172 -48.35 -6.91 -10.47
C TYR A 172 -48.24 -8.12 -11.39
N ARG A 173 -48.47 -7.86 -12.68
CA ARG A 173 -48.17 -8.76 -13.79
C ARG A 173 -47.02 -8.18 -14.60
N LEU A 174 -46.00 -9.00 -14.85
CA LEU A 174 -44.89 -8.71 -15.76
C LEU A 174 -45.09 -9.53 -17.04
N ASP A 175 -45.23 -8.86 -18.18
CA ASP A 175 -45.27 -9.47 -19.51
C ASP A 175 -43.99 -9.11 -20.29
N VAL A 176 -43.39 -10.10 -20.95
CA VAL A 176 -42.13 -9.95 -21.72
C VAL A 176 -42.16 -10.87 -22.94
N LYS A 177 -41.75 -10.37 -24.12
CA LYS A 177 -41.37 -11.22 -25.25
C LYS A 177 -39.92 -11.65 -25.10
N LEU A 178 -39.71 -12.96 -24.98
CA LEU A 178 -38.43 -13.58 -24.67
C LEU A 178 -37.93 -14.42 -25.85
N LYS A 179 -36.73 -14.14 -26.34
CA LYS A 179 -36.00 -15.01 -27.28
C LYS A 179 -34.68 -15.46 -26.67
N ILE A 180 -34.56 -16.76 -26.37
CA ILE A 180 -33.29 -17.32 -25.90
C ILE A 180 -32.38 -17.49 -27.11
N THR A 181 -31.20 -16.87 -27.08
CA THR A 181 -30.21 -16.99 -28.17
C THR A 181 -29.10 -17.98 -27.83
N ARG A 182 -28.89 -18.29 -26.55
CA ARG A 182 -27.99 -19.36 -26.11
C ARG A 182 -28.39 -19.88 -24.73
N THR A 183 -28.57 -21.20 -24.61
CA THR A 183 -28.80 -21.96 -23.37
C THR A 183 -30.04 -21.57 -22.56
N ALA A 184 -30.07 -20.38 -21.95
CA ALA A 184 -31.13 -19.92 -21.07
C ALA A 184 -31.20 -18.39 -20.99
N MET A 185 -32.27 -17.88 -20.40
CA MET A 185 -32.43 -16.47 -20.07
C MET A 185 -33.19 -16.29 -18.75
N GLY A 186 -32.70 -15.41 -17.88
CA GLY A 186 -33.27 -15.15 -16.56
C GLY A 186 -34.12 -13.88 -16.53
N ILE A 187 -35.29 -13.94 -15.90
CA ILE A 187 -36.15 -12.79 -15.58
C ILE A 187 -36.17 -12.58 -14.07
N GLN A 188 -35.82 -11.39 -13.63
CA GLN A 188 -35.85 -10.96 -12.23
C GLN A 188 -37.14 -10.19 -11.92
N PHE A 189 -37.68 -10.35 -10.72
CA PHE A 189 -38.86 -9.63 -10.25
C PHE A 189 -38.92 -9.63 -8.72
N ARG A 190 -39.83 -8.84 -8.14
CA ARG A 190 -39.88 -8.50 -6.70
C ARG A 190 -38.48 -8.37 -6.13
N SER A 191 -37.67 -7.60 -6.83
CA SER A 191 -36.27 -7.38 -6.50
C SER A 191 -36.18 -6.04 -5.80
N PRO A 192 -36.26 -5.99 -4.45
CA PRO A 192 -36.22 -4.72 -3.71
C PRO A 192 -34.92 -3.95 -3.94
N ASP A 193 -33.86 -4.65 -4.33
CA ASP A 193 -32.57 -4.10 -4.77
C ASP A 193 -31.90 -5.08 -5.75
N ALA A 194 -30.71 -4.75 -6.27
CA ALA A 194 -29.99 -5.59 -7.24
C ALA A 194 -29.39 -6.89 -6.66
N ARG A 195 -29.51 -7.11 -5.34
CA ARG A 195 -28.89 -8.21 -4.60
C ARG A 195 -29.93 -9.13 -3.96
N ASN A 196 -31.18 -8.70 -3.88
CA ASN A 196 -32.28 -9.40 -3.25
C ASN A 196 -33.44 -9.47 -4.22
N GLY A 197 -34.01 -10.65 -4.42
CA GLY A 197 -35.15 -10.83 -5.30
C GLY A 197 -35.33 -12.24 -5.82
N TYR A 198 -36.27 -12.36 -6.73
CA TYR A 198 -36.64 -13.59 -7.41
C TYR A 198 -36.04 -13.61 -8.82
N MET A 199 -35.54 -14.76 -9.30
CA MET A 199 -35.05 -14.91 -10.67
C MET A 199 -35.49 -16.25 -11.29
N TRP A 200 -36.29 -16.16 -12.35
CA TRP A 200 -36.81 -17.30 -13.09
C TRP A 200 -35.92 -17.53 -14.30
N GLN A 201 -35.20 -18.65 -14.31
CA GLN A 201 -34.34 -19.03 -15.43
C GLN A 201 -35.09 -19.93 -16.40
N PHE A 202 -35.35 -19.43 -17.60
CA PHE A 202 -35.99 -20.18 -18.69
C PHE A 202 -34.90 -20.85 -19.52
N ARG A 203 -34.84 -22.19 -19.51
CA ARG A 203 -33.83 -22.98 -20.23
C ARG A 203 -34.41 -23.54 -21.52
N ALA A 204 -33.78 -23.21 -22.65
CA ALA A 204 -34.16 -23.76 -23.95
C ALA A 204 -33.76 -25.23 -24.06
N SER A 205 -34.56 -26.01 -24.79
CA SER A 205 -34.27 -27.42 -25.05
C SER A 205 -33.03 -27.55 -25.93
N ASN A 206 -32.02 -28.30 -25.49
CA ASN A 206 -30.91 -28.72 -26.35
C ASN A 206 -30.35 -30.08 -25.90
N ALA A 207 -29.40 -30.63 -26.66
CA ALA A 207 -28.83 -31.95 -26.43
C ALA A 207 -28.21 -32.16 -25.02
N SER A 208 -27.92 -31.07 -24.30
CA SER A 208 -27.21 -31.10 -23.01
C SER A 208 -28.03 -30.53 -21.86
N GLN A 209 -29.23 -29.98 -22.09
CA GLN A 209 -30.06 -29.39 -21.03
C GLN A 209 -31.58 -29.61 -21.25
N PRO A 210 -32.33 -29.95 -20.18
CA PRO A 210 -33.77 -30.17 -20.26
C PRO A 210 -34.57 -28.85 -20.34
N ASN A 211 -35.63 -28.84 -21.15
CA ASN A 211 -36.61 -27.76 -21.31
C ASN A 211 -37.34 -27.46 -19.99
N THR A 212 -36.81 -26.51 -19.21
CA THR A 212 -37.21 -26.29 -17.83
C THR A 212 -37.21 -24.82 -17.45
N LEU A 213 -38.08 -24.49 -16.50
CA LEU A 213 -38.01 -23.27 -15.71
C LEU A 213 -37.27 -23.61 -14.42
N VAL A 214 -36.22 -22.86 -14.09
CA VAL A 214 -35.50 -23.00 -12.82
C VAL A 214 -35.67 -21.72 -11.99
N PRO A 215 -36.53 -21.75 -10.98
CA PRO A 215 -36.74 -20.65 -10.03
C PRO A 215 -35.50 -20.49 -9.15
N HIS A 216 -35.11 -19.25 -8.88
CA HIS A 216 -34.04 -18.92 -7.95
C HIS A 216 -34.51 -17.84 -6.98
N THR A 217 -33.98 -17.91 -5.77
CA THR A 217 -34.08 -16.84 -4.77
C THR A 217 -32.69 -16.24 -4.61
N GLN A 218 -32.57 -14.93 -4.77
CA GLN A 218 -31.34 -14.18 -4.54
C GLN A 218 -31.41 -13.53 -3.16
N THR A 219 -30.42 -13.79 -2.32
CA THR A 219 -30.29 -13.14 -1.00
C THR A 219 -28.86 -12.66 -0.84
N ASP A 220 -28.69 -11.37 -0.55
CA ASP A 220 -27.39 -10.71 -0.42
C ASP A 220 -26.45 -11.01 -1.61
N GLY A 221 -27.00 -10.99 -2.82
CA GLY A 221 -26.28 -11.19 -4.08
C GLY A 221 -26.05 -12.66 -4.45
N THR A 222 -26.38 -13.59 -3.56
CA THR A 222 -26.18 -15.03 -3.78
C THR A 222 -27.46 -15.68 -4.28
N TYR A 223 -27.40 -16.35 -5.43
CA TYR A 223 -28.54 -17.09 -5.98
C TYR A 223 -28.58 -18.52 -5.44
N LYS A 224 -29.74 -18.93 -4.92
CA LYS A 224 -30.04 -20.32 -4.58
C LYS A 224 -31.08 -20.85 -5.57
N ALA A 225 -30.69 -21.87 -6.35
CA ALA A 225 -31.60 -22.54 -7.26
C ALA A 225 -32.62 -23.40 -6.49
N GLY A 226 -33.88 -23.32 -6.90
CA GLY A 226 -34.95 -24.23 -6.48
C GLY A 226 -35.08 -25.43 -7.41
N THR A 227 -36.14 -26.22 -7.20
CA THR A 227 -36.46 -27.38 -8.04
C THR A 227 -36.82 -26.94 -9.45
N ALA A 228 -36.17 -27.53 -10.46
CA ALA A 228 -36.49 -27.31 -11.87
C ALA A 228 -37.90 -27.82 -12.20
N VAL A 229 -38.65 -27.02 -12.97
CA VAL A 229 -40.03 -27.31 -13.39
C VAL A 229 -40.02 -27.59 -14.90
N PRO A 230 -40.47 -28.77 -15.36
CA PRO A 230 -40.62 -29.05 -16.78
C PRO A 230 -41.58 -28.06 -17.44
N LEU A 231 -41.14 -27.42 -18.52
CA LEU A 231 -42.00 -26.52 -19.29
C LEU A 231 -42.87 -27.36 -20.23
N GLY A 232 -44.18 -27.40 -20.00
CA GLY A 232 -45.16 -28.03 -20.91
C GLY A 232 -45.31 -27.32 -22.28
N VAL A 233 -44.38 -26.41 -22.59
CA VAL A 233 -44.20 -25.65 -23.83
C VAL A 233 -42.72 -25.73 -24.17
N THR A 234 -42.38 -26.05 -25.42
CA THR A 234 -40.99 -26.12 -25.87
C THR A 234 -40.42 -24.72 -26.07
N LEU A 235 -39.33 -24.40 -25.37
CA LEU A 235 -38.53 -23.21 -25.63
C LEU A 235 -37.39 -23.55 -26.59
N ASP A 236 -37.46 -23.02 -27.81
CA ASP A 236 -36.43 -23.24 -28.84
C ASP A 236 -35.46 -22.05 -28.93
N VAL A 237 -34.18 -22.35 -29.14
CA VAL A 237 -33.16 -21.30 -29.37
C VAL A 237 -33.49 -20.55 -30.66
N GLY A 238 -33.59 -19.23 -30.57
CA GLY A 238 -33.89 -18.35 -31.70
C GLY A 238 -35.38 -18.04 -31.90
N THR A 239 -36.28 -18.69 -31.15
CA THR A 239 -37.73 -18.46 -31.21
C THR A 239 -38.19 -17.47 -30.13
N VAL A 240 -39.15 -16.61 -30.48
CA VAL A 240 -39.76 -15.65 -29.53
C VAL A 240 -40.93 -16.33 -28.82
N HIS A 241 -40.97 -16.23 -27.50
CA HIS A 241 -42.04 -16.73 -26.64
C HIS A 241 -42.59 -15.59 -25.77
N ALA A 242 -43.90 -15.61 -25.48
CA ALA A 242 -44.52 -14.65 -24.58
C ALA A 242 -44.47 -15.20 -23.14
N VAL A 243 -43.80 -14.50 -22.23
CA VAL A 243 -43.68 -14.88 -20.83
C VAL A 243 -44.49 -13.91 -19.96
N GLY A 244 -45.34 -14.46 -19.10
CA GLY A 244 -46.12 -13.70 -18.12
C GLY A 244 -45.84 -14.18 -16.70
N ILE A 245 -45.51 -13.28 -15.79
CA ILE A 245 -45.28 -13.56 -14.36
C ILE A 245 -46.23 -12.69 -13.53
N GLU A 246 -47.19 -13.31 -12.86
CA GLU A 246 -48.10 -12.65 -11.92
C GLU A 246 -47.64 -12.89 -10.50
N VAL A 247 -47.50 -11.82 -9.74
CA VAL A 247 -47.16 -11.85 -8.31
C VAL A 247 -48.26 -11.15 -7.53
N VAL A 248 -48.97 -11.88 -6.67
CA VAL A 248 -50.08 -11.36 -5.86
C VAL A 248 -50.00 -11.94 -4.46
N GLY A 249 -49.81 -11.09 -3.45
CA GLY A 249 -49.58 -11.53 -2.07
C GLY A 249 -48.34 -12.43 -2.02
N SER A 250 -48.49 -13.69 -1.61
CA SER A 250 -47.40 -14.69 -1.63
C SER A 250 -47.43 -15.63 -2.85
N THR A 251 -48.41 -15.47 -3.74
CA THR A 251 -48.57 -16.38 -4.89
C THR A 251 -47.85 -15.84 -6.12
N ILE A 252 -47.09 -16.71 -6.77
CA ILE A 252 -46.38 -16.43 -8.01
C ILE A 252 -46.87 -17.40 -9.07
N THR A 253 -47.42 -16.89 -10.17
CA THR A 253 -47.90 -17.68 -11.31
C THR A 253 -47.10 -17.32 -12.55
N THR A 254 -46.47 -18.31 -13.19
CA THR A 254 -45.69 -18.13 -14.42
C THR A 254 -46.40 -18.79 -15.58
N SER A 255 -46.46 -18.10 -16.72
CA SER A 255 -47.02 -18.57 -17.97
C SER A 255 -46.05 -18.37 -19.13
N VAL A 256 -46.10 -19.28 -20.10
CA VAL A 256 -45.37 -19.20 -21.37
C VAL A 256 -46.36 -19.48 -22.49
N ASP A 257 -46.40 -18.61 -23.49
CA ASP A 257 -47.32 -18.66 -24.64
C ASP A 257 -48.79 -18.87 -24.21
N GLY A 258 -49.21 -18.18 -23.15
CA GLY A 258 -50.55 -18.22 -22.59
C GLY A 258 -50.88 -19.46 -21.76
N LYS A 259 -49.96 -20.42 -21.60
CA LYS A 259 -50.13 -21.60 -20.74
C LYS A 259 -49.43 -21.41 -19.40
N THR A 260 -50.13 -21.64 -18.29
CA THR A 260 -49.51 -21.68 -16.96
C THR A 260 -48.54 -22.84 -16.88
N VAL A 261 -47.25 -22.54 -16.65
CA VAL A 261 -46.18 -23.54 -16.53
C VAL A 261 -45.74 -23.77 -15.10
N ASP A 262 -46.02 -22.82 -14.21
CA ASP A 262 -45.68 -22.92 -12.79
C ASP A 262 -46.60 -22.05 -11.93
N ARG A 263 -46.93 -22.53 -10.74
CA ARG A 263 -47.66 -21.77 -9.71
C ARG A 263 -47.15 -22.17 -8.34
N ARG A 264 -46.67 -21.21 -7.57
CA ARG A 264 -46.05 -21.46 -6.26
C ARG A 264 -46.36 -20.38 -5.25
N THR A 265 -46.06 -20.67 -4.00
CA THR A 265 -46.16 -19.74 -2.87
C THR A 265 -44.78 -19.47 -2.31
N ASP A 266 -44.39 -18.20 -2.19
CA ASP A 266 -43.15 -17.77 -1.54
C ASP A 266 -43.38 -16.40 -0.86
N THR A 267 -42.80 -16.22 0.31
CA THR A 267 -42.94 -15.01 1.15
C THR A 267 -41.62 -14.26 1.33
N THR A 268 -40.54 -14.73 0.71
CA THR A 268 -39.20 -14.17 0.89
C THR A 268 -39.13 -12.70 0.44
N PHE A 269 -39.74 -12.37 -0.70
CA PHE A 269 -39.82 -11.01 -1.23
C PHE A 269 -41.27 -10.62 -1.56
N ALA A 270 -41.69 -9.47 -1.01
CA ALA A 270 -43.05 -8.94 -1.13
C ALA A 270 -43.19 -7.84 -2.19
N ASP A 271 -42.10 -7.16 -2.52
CA ASP A 271 -42.09 -6.03 -3.45
C ASP A 271 -40.76 -5.90 -4.20
N GLY A 272 -40.72 -5.07 -5.25
CA GLY A 272 -39.48 -4.63 -5.87
C GLY A 272 -39.58 -4.39 -7.38
N ALA A 273 -38.43 -4.13 -7.99
CA ALA A 273 -38.28 -3.94 -9.43
C ALA A 273 -38.31 -5.26 -10.22
N VAL A 274 -38.31 -5.13 -11.55
CA VAL A 274 -38.14 -6.22 -12.51
C VAL A 274 -36.80 -6.08 -13.23
N GLY A 275 -36.30 -7.16 -13.81
CA GLY A 275 -34.96 -7.17 -14.37
C GLY A 275 -34.65 -8.43 -15.15
N PHE A 276 -33.38 -8.57 -15.52
CA PHE A 276 -32.91 -9.68 -16.34
C PHE A 276 -31.53 -10.14 -15.89
N ARG A 277 -31.19 -11.41 -16.17
CA ARG A 277 -29.90 -12.02 -15.82
C ARG A 277 -29.49 -13.12 -16.78
N THR A 278 -28.19 -13.23 -17.05
CA THR A 278 -27.54 -14.31 -17.79
C THR A 278 -26.30 -14.83 -17.06
N GLY A 279 -26.05 -16.13 -17.13
CA GLY A 279 -24.77 -16.78 -16.79
C GLY A 279 -23.74 -16.76 -17.94
N GLY A 280 -22.59 -17.40 -17.72
CA GLY A 280 -21.47 -17.39 -18.69
C GLY A 280 -21.76 -18.08 -20.03
N SER A 281 -22.72 -19.00 -20.07
CA SER A 281 -23.16 -19.71 -21.28
C SER A 281 -24.52 -19.23 -21.81
N GLU A 282 -25.10 -18.19 -21.22
CA GLU A 282 -26.49 -17.78 -21.41
C GLU A 282 -26.58 -16.44 -22.15
N THR A 283 -27.50 -16.32 -23.12
CA THR A 283 -27.79 -15.05 -23.81
C THR A 283 -29.25 -15.02 -24.27
N GLY A 284 -29.82 -13.82 -24.38
CA GLY A 284 -31.20 -13.64 -24.83
C GLY A 284 -31.47 -12.25 -25.42
N VAL A 285 -32.62 -12.14 -26.08
CA VAL A 285 -33.17 -10.89 -26.62
C VAL A 285 -34.57 -10.71 -26.05
N LEU A 286 -34.90 -9.49 -25.66
CA LEU A 286 -36.13 -9.14 -24.97
C LEU A 286 -36.84 -7.98 -25.67
N ASP A 287 -38.17 -8.03 -25.66
CA ASP A 287 -39.01 -7.01 -26.26
C ASP A 287 -40.35 -6.89 -25.50
N ASP A 288 -41.09 -5.80 -25.72
CA ASP A 288 -42.41 -5.52 -25.15
C ASP A 288 -42.49 -5.77 -23.62
N VAL A 289 -41.58 -5.18 -22.85
CA VAL A 289 -41.55 -5.37 -21.39
C VAL A 289 -42.60 -4.46 -20.75
N THR A 290 -43.63 -5.06 -20.17
CA THR A 290 -44.73 -4.31 -19.51
C THR A 290 -44.98 -4.81 -18.11
N VAL A 291 -45.13 -3.89 -17.16
CA VAL A 291 -45.53 -4.16 -15.77
C VAL A 291 -46.87 -3.49 -15.51
N THR A 292 -47.87 -4.28 -15.13
CA THR A 292 -49.24 -3.81 -14.85
C THR A 292 -49.59 -4.11 -13.40
N SER A 293 -50.05 -3.10 -12.66
CA SER A 293 -50.45 -3.27 -11.26
C SER A 293 -51.62 -4.24 -11.13
N LEU A 294 -51.54 -5.12 -10.13
CA LEU A 294 -52.63 -5.95 -9.63
C LEU A 294 -52.97 -5.60 -8.18
N ALA A 295 -52.34 -4.56 -7.60
CA ALA A 295 -52.62 -4.09 -6.26
C ALA A 295 -54.01 -3.48 -6.18
N ALA A 296 -54.73 -3.75 -5.09
CA ALA A 296 -56.15 -3.41 -4.94
C ALA A 296 -56.51 -1.94 -5.19
N ASP A 297 -55.57 -1.02 -4.93
CA ASP A 297 -55.74 0.44 -5.08
C ASP A 297 -55.37 0.98 -6.48
N SER A 298 -54.79 0.15 -7.33
CA SER A 298 -54.20 0.57 -8.61
C SER A 298 -54.29 -0.47 -9.73
N THR A 299 -55.11 -1.51 -9.55
CA THR A 299 -55.31 -2.61 -10.51
C THR A 299 -55.50 -2.10 -11.94
N GLY A 300 -54.75 -2.65 -12.88
CA GLY A 300 -54.79 -2.31 -14.30
C GLY A 300 -53.94 -1.10 -14.70
N LYS A 301 -53.35 -0.36 -13.75
CA LYS A 301 -52.41 0.72 -14.05
C LYS A 301 -51.11 0.15 -14.63
N VAL A 302 -50.70 0.61 -15.81
CA VAL A 302 -49.37 0.33 -16.35
C VAL A 302 -48.33 1.06 -15.50
N LEU A 303 -47.50 0.29 -14.81
CA LEU A 303 -46.45 0.77 -13.91
C LEU A 303 -45.13 1.03 -14.65
N TYR A 304 -44.88 0.27 -15.71
CA TYR A 304 -43.74 0.42 -16.61
C TYR A 304 -44.04 -0.22 -17.96
N SER A 305 -43.56 0.39 -19.04
CA SER A 305 -43.62 -0.20 -20.38
C SER A 305 -42.45 0.30 -21.22
N ASN A 306 -41.80 -0.61 -21.95
CA ASN A 306 -40.76 -0.27 -22.93
C ASN A 306 -40.76 -1.32 -24.06
N ASP A 307 -40.87 -0.83 -25.29
CA ASP A 307 -40.88 -1.58 -26.56
C ASP A 307 -39.56 -1.44 -27.34
N PHE A 308 -38.57 -0.74 -26.76
CA PHE A 308 -37.22 -0.52 -27.29
C PHE A 308 -37.14 0.15 -28.69
N ASN A 309 -38.20 0.81 -29.15
CA ASN A 309 -38.19 1.52 -30.45
C ASN A 309 -37.43 2.88 -30.43
N GLY A 310 -37.19 3.46 -29.25
CA GLY A 310 -36.69 4.85 -29.07
C GLY A 310 -35.23 5.03 -28.63
N ALA A 311 -34.38 3.99 -28.73
CA ALA A 311 -32.94 4.00 -28.37
C ALA A 311 -32.57 4.21 -26.88
N GLN A 312 -33.54 4.30 -25.94
CA GLN A 312 -33.25 4.29 -24.50
C GLN A 312 -33.54 2.91 -23.87
N ALA A 313 -32.49 2.20 -23.47
CA ALA A 313 -32.62 1.04 -22.59
C ALA A 313 -32.89 1.52 -21.16
N SER A 314 -34.03 1.15 -20.57
CA SER A 314 -34.24 1.29 -19.12
C SER A 314 -33.56 0.17 -18.30
N PHE A 315 -32.82 -0.72 -18.98
CA PHE A 315 -32.15 -1.88 -18.42
C PHE A 315 -30.65 -1.83 -18.79
N PRO A 316 -29.75 -1.48 -17.85
CA PRO A 316 -28.34 -1.21 -18.16
C PRO A 316 -27.52 -2.46 -18.53
N CYS A 317 -28.08 -3.66 -18.41
CA CYS A 317 -27.41 -4.92 -18.73
C CYS A 317 -27.44 -5.31 -20.21
N GLY A 318 -28.02 -4.49 -21.09
CA GLY A 318 -28.17 -4.81 -22.49
C GLY A 318 -27.97 -3.64 -23.43
N THR A 319 -27.89 -3.97 -24.71
CA THR A 319 -27.84 -3.01 -25.82
C THR A 319 -29.13 -3.12 -26.60
N VAL A 320 -29.76 -1.98 -26.92
CA VAL A 320 -30.90 -1.96 -27.85
C VAL A 320 -30.35 -2.08 -29.27
N GLU A 321 -30.65 -3.21 -29.92
CA GLU A 321 -30.28 -3.51 -31.30
C GLU A 321 -31.50 -4.05 -32.03
N ASN A 322 -31.76 -3.57 -33.25
CA ASN A 322 -32.93 -3.99 -34.04
C ASN A 322 -34.26 -3.86 -33.26
N GLN A 323 -34.44 -2.75 -32.53
CA GLN A 323 -35.66 -2.45 -31.75
C GLN A 323 -35.93 -3.47 -30.62
N ALA A 324 -34.92 -4.20 -30.15
CA ALA A 324 -35.06 -5.12 -29.02
C ALA A 324 -33.82 -5.05 -28.11
N LEU A 325 -33.99 -5.40 -26.84
CA LEU A 325 -32.91 -5.40 -25.85
C LEU A 325 -32.13 -6.72 -25.92
N THR A 326 -30.88 -6.67 -26.36
CA THR A 326 -29.97 -7.82 -26.39
C THR A 326 -29.16 -7.88 -25.10
N ILE A 327 -29.18 -9.03 -24.42
CA ILE A 327 -28.46 -9.30 -23.17
C ILE A 327 -27.30 -10.27 -23.44
N GLY A 328 -26.09 -9.80 -23.17
CA GLY A 328 -24.85 -10.58 -23.26
C GLY A 328 -24.70 -11.60 -22.14
N THR A 329 -23.53 -12.23 -22.04
CA THR A 329 -23.24 -13.23 -21.00
C THR A 329 -22.91 -12.60 -19.65
N SER A 330 -23.08 -13.35 -18.56
CA SER A 330 -22.60 -12.97 -17.22
C SER A 330 -23.06 -11.58 -16.76
N THR A 331 -24.26 -11.17 -17.15
CA THR A 331 -24.78 -9.82 -16.87
C THR A 331 -26.09 -9.90 -16.08
N ALA A 332 -26.37 -8.92 -15.22
CA ALA A 332 -27.65 -8.78 -14.53
C ALA A 332 -28.00 -7.30 -14.35
N CYS A 333 -29.29 -6.95 -14.41
CA CYS A 333 -29.78 -5.62 -14.07
C CYS A 333 -31.26 -5.60 -13.69
N LEU A 334 -31.69 -4.46 -13.16
CA LEU A 334 -33.09 -4.11 -12.89
C LEU A 334 -33.52 -2.92 -13.76
N ASN A 335 -34.83 -2.71 -13.92
CA ASN A 335 -35.46 -1.61 -14.67
C ASN A 335 -35.41 -0.26 -13.94
N ALA A 336 -34.98 -0.27 -12.69
CA ALA A 336 -34.77 0.90 -11.85
C ALA A 336 -33.41 0.78 -11.17
N VAL A 337 -32.73 1.92 -10.98
CA VAL A 337 -31.45 1.95 -10.26
C VAL A 337 -31.74 1.89 -8.75
N LEU A 338 -31.98 0.68 -8.24
CA LEU A 338 -32.37 0.43 -6.84
C LEU A 338 -31.20 0.12 -5.90
N THR A 339 -29.96 0.29 -6.34
CA THR A 339 -28.82 0.09 -5.45
C THR A 339 -28.70 1.27 -4.50
N ASN A 340 -28.43 0.98 -3.23
CA ASN A 340 -28.12 1.98 -2.20
C ASN A 340 -26.65 1.87 -1.79
N ASP A 341 -25.80 1.36 -2.68
CA ASP A 341 -24.40 1.05 -2.39
C ASP A 341 -23.54 2.30 -2.26
N TRP A 342 -23.96 3.40 -2.89
CA TRP A 342 -23.33 4.71 -2.77
C TRP A 342 -24.14 5.61 -1.85
N ALA A 343 -23.47 6.31 -0.95
CA ALA A 343 -24.08 7.28 -0.07
C ALA A 343 -23.24 8.55 0.02
N LEU A 344 -23.89 9.70 -0.12
CA LEU A 344 -23.37 11.00 0.31
C LEU A 344 -24.04 11.34 1.63
N MET A 345 -23.25 11.77 2.61
CA MET A 345 -23.70 12.06 3.97
C MET A 345 -23.12 13.40 4.39
N ARG A 346 -23.92 14.25 5.04
CA ARG A 346 -23.48 15.55 5.53
C ARG A 346 -24.17 15.96 6.82
N HIS A 347 -23.47 16.78 7.61
CA HIS A 347 -24.03 17.45 8.76
C HIS A 347 -23.35 18.80 8.99
N ASP A 348 -24.16 19.86 9.07
CA ASP A 348 -23.71 21.18 9.44
C ASP A 348 -23.81 21.38 10.95
N PHE A 349 -22.74 21.87 11.57
CA PHE A 349 -22.71 22.15 13.00
C PHE A 349 -22.03 23.50 13.27
N SER A 350 -22.16 23.98 14.50
CA SER A 350 -21.45 25.17 14.99
C SER A 350 -20.68 24.83 16.23
N LEU A 351 -19.51 25.46 16.37
CA LEU A 351 -18.75 25.44 17.61
C LEU A 351 -19.25 26.53 18.55
N GLU A 352 -18.90 26.41 19.83
CA GLU A 352 -19.19 27.41 20.84
C GLU A 352 -18.49 28.73 20.49
N PRO A 353 -19.22 29.80 20.13
CA PRO A 353 -18.65 30.96 19.43
C PRO A 353 -17.69 31.81 20.27
N ALA A 354 -17.78 31.74 21.60
CA ALA A 354 -16.90 32.46 22.51
C ALA A 354 -15.65 31.65 22.93
N LYS A 355 -15.57 30.37 22.55
CA LYS A 355 -14.52 29.47 23.02
C LYS A 355 -13.47 29.23 21.95
N LYS A 356 -12.21 29.26 22.37
CA LYS A 356 -11.07 28.98 21.50
C LYS A 356 -10.74 27.48 21.51
N VAL A 357 -10.62 26.89 20.32
CA VAL A 357 -10.21 25.47 20.17
C VAL A 357 -8.76 25.31 20.64
N ALA A 358 -8.53 24.39 21.57
CA ALA A 358 -7.21 23.95 22.01
C ALA A 358 -6.68 22.83 21.11
N TRP A 359 -7.51 21.83 20.83
CA TRP A 359 -7.27 20.76 19.87
C TRP A 359 -8.59 20.16 19.39
N ALA A 360 -8.59 19.52 18.23
CA ALA A 360 -9.74 18.79 17.72
C ALA A 360 -9.35 17.56 16.92
N SER A 361 -10.18 16.52 16.95
CA SER A 361 -9.89 15.25 16.29
C SER A 361 -11.15 14.62 15.75
N ALA A 362 -11.09 14.13 14.52
CA ALA A 362 -12.15 13.36 13.90
C ALA A 362 -11.75 11.90 13.83
N PHE A 363 -12.69 11.01 14.15
CA PHE A 363 -12.54 9.57 14.02
C PHE A 363 -13.62 9.05 13.09
N ALA A 364 -13.28 8.15 12.17
CA ALA A 364 -14.25 7.61 11.23
C ALA A 364 -13.99 6.15 10.89
N THR A 365 -15.08 5.43 10.59
CA THR A 365 -15.07 4.03 10.17
C THR A 365 -16.23 3.76 9.21
N GLY A 366 -16.21 2.60 8.56
CA GLY A 366 -17.31 2.11 7.74
C GLY A 366 -17.18 0.64 7.40
N SER A 367 -18.20 0.08 6.76
CA SER A 367 -18.22 -1.32 6.30
C SER A 367 -19.06 -1.50 5.04
N SER A 368 -18.77 -2.48 4.17
CA SER A 368 -17.78 -3.58 4.30
C SER A 368 -16.58 -3.47 3.34
N PHE A 369 -15.35 -3.54 3.86
CA PHE A 369 -14.08 -3.50 3.12
C PHE A 369 -13.96 -4.62 2.05
N ASP A 370 -14.30 -5.86 2.42
CA ASP A 370 -13.89 -7.08 1.69
C ASP A 370 -14.42 -7.18 0.26
N SER A 371 -15.57 -6.56 -0.06
CA SER A 371 -16.12 -6.62 -1.41
C SER A 371 -15.24 -5.87 -2.41
N ALA A 372 -14.77 -4.68 -2.02
CA ALA A 372 -14.00 -3.79 -2.89
C ALA A 372 -12.48 -3.95 -2.69
N LYS A 373 -12.07 -4.53 -1.54
CA LYS A 373 -10.69 -4.66 -1.08
C LYS A 373 -9.91 -3.34 -1.22
N GLN A 374 -10.53 -2.27 -0.75
CA GLN A 374 -9.98 -0.92 -0.63
C GLN A 374 -10.75 -0.20 0.50
N TYR A 375 -10.64 1.12 0.61
CA TYR A 375 -11.45 1.89 1.57
C TYR A 375 -12.94 1.94 1.22
N VAL A 376 -13.75 2.25 2.22
CA VAL A 376 -15.22 2.36 2.18
C VAL A 376 -15.69 3.81 2.10
N TYR A 377 -15.02 4.75 2.78
CA TYR A 377 -15.39 6.16 2.81
C TYR A 377 -14.23 7.08 2.44
N LYS A 378 -14.56 8.25 1.88
CA LYS A 378 -13.73 9.46 1.88
C LYS A 378 -14.47 10.54 2.66
N MET A 379 -13.81 11.14 3.65
CA MET A 379 -14.39 12.13 4.57
C MET A 379 -13.81 13.52 4.29
N TYR A 380 -14.67 14.54 4.39
CA TYR A 380 -14.33 15.92 4.13
C TYR A 380 -14.81 16.83 5.26
N LEU A 381 -14.08 17.91 5.49
CA LEU A 381 -14.44 18.98 6.43
C LEU A 381 -14.30 20.33 5.73
N ASP A 382 -15.40 21.06 5.62
CA ASP A 382 -15.48 22.36 4.93
C ASP A 382 -14.91 22.32 3.49
N GLY A 383 -15.24 21.26 2.76
CA GLY A 383 -14.82 21.01 1.38
C GLY A 383 -13.37 20.60 1.19
N ARG A 384 -12.71 20.12 2.26
CA ARG A 384 -11.33 19.62 2.22
C ARG A 384 -11.28 18.16 2.60
N PHE A 385 -10.58 17.35 1.81
CA PHE A 385 -10.31 15.96 2.14
C PHE A 385 -9.62 15.86 3.51
N VAL A 386 -10.17 15.02 4.38
CA VAL A 386 -9.63 14.74 5.72
C VAL A 386 -8.96 13.36 5.74
N GLY A 387 -9.59 12.37 5.12
CA GLY A 387 -9.07 11.01 5.13
C GLY A 387 -10.01 9.98 4.50
N LEU A 388 -9.50 8.76 4.35
CA LEU A 388 -10.22 7.61 3.81
C LEU A 388 -10.01 6.39 4.70
N GLY A 389 -10.95 5.45 4.64
CA GLY A 389 -10.86 4.23 5.44
C GLY A 389 -12.12 3.36 5.38
N PRO A 390 -12.23 2.33 6.25
CA PRO A 390 -11.16 1.88 7.14
C PRO A 390 -10.12 1.03 6.39
N THR A 391 -9.06 0.63 7.11
CA THR A 391 -8.20 -0.48 6.69
C THR A 391 -8.88 -1.83 6.90
N ARG A 392 -8.30 -2.88 6.33
CA ARG A 392 -8.69 -4.27 6.54
C ARG A 392 -8.54 -4.66 8.01
N ALA A 393 -9.49 -5.41 8.54
CA ALA A 393 -9.40 -5.98 9.89
C ALA A 393 -8.40 -7.16 9.94
N LEU A 394 -7.79 -7.38 11.11
CA LEU A 394 -6.97 -8.57 11.39
C LEU A 394 -7.81 -9.73 11.95
N GLY A 395 -8.98 -9.44 12.50
CA GLY A 395 -9.93 -10.42 13.00
C GLY A 395 -11.35 -9.91 12.89
N ASN A 396 -12.10 -9.96 14.00
CA ASN A 396 -13.51 -9.55 14.03
C ASN A 396 -13.71 -8.07 14.38
N GLU A 397 -12.64 -7.32 14.62
CA GLU A 397 -12.71 -5.89 14.93
C GLU A 397 -13.02 -5.06 13.68
N THR A 398 -13.72 -3.94 13.88
CA THR A 398 -13.84 -2.91 12.86
C THR A 398 -12.81 -1.82 13.14
N ARG A 399 -11.97 -1.53 12.15
CA ARG A 399 -10.93 -0.51 12.29
C ARG A 399 -11.50 0.89 12.11
N TYR A 400 -10.98 1.86 12.83
CA TYR A 400 -11.28 3.28 12.63
C TYR A 400 -10.00 4.09 12.54
N ASP A 401 -10.09 5.22 11.84
CA ASP A 401 -8.97 6.12 11.59
C ASP A 401 -9.18 7.45 12.30
N GLY A 402 -8.14 7.95 12.97
CA GLY A 402 -8.12 9.27 13.59
C GLY A 402 -7.40 10.33 12.74
N PHE A 403 -7.94 11.55 12.73
CA PHE A 403 -7.45 12.69 11.95
C PHE A 403 -7.38 13.97 12.78
N ASP A 404 -6.37 14.81 12.53
CA ASP A 404 -6.31 16.17 13.09
C ASP A 404 -7.15 17.13 12.26
N VAL A 405 -8.10 17.76 12.93
CA VAL A 405 -9.04 18.73 12.34
C VAL A 405 -9.01 20.07 13.07
N LYS A 406 -8.03 20.30 13.96
CA LYS A 406 -7.91 21.53 14.75
C LYS A 406 -7.90 22.77 13.87
N ASP A 407 -7.07 22.79 12.82
CA ASP A 407 -6.87 23.99 12.02
C ASP A 407 -8.07 24.33 11.13
N ALA A 408 -8.85 23.32 10.71
CA ALA A 408 -10.11 23.52 10.03
C ALA A 408 -11.16 24.12 10.98
N LEU A 409 -11.31 23.52 12.17
CA LEU A 409 -12.29 23.91 13.19
C LEU A 409 -11.92 25.16 13.99
N SER A 410 -10.71 25.69 13.83
CA SER A 410 -10.32 26.96 14.46
C SER A 410 -10.86 28.18 13.71
N ARG A 411 -11.49 27.98 12.53
CA ARG A 411 -12.08 29.07 11.75
C ARG A 411 -13.46 29.44 12.32
N PRO A 412 -13.82 30.72 12.37
CA PRO A 412 -15.14 31.13 12.83
C PRO A 412 -16.21 30.72 11.80
N GLY A 413 -17.40 30.37 12.28
CA GLY A 413 -18.59 30.12 11.45
C GLY A 413 -19.22 28.75 11.67
N ARG A 414 -20.12 28.38 10.75
CA ARG A 414 -20.65 27.02 10.63
C ARG A 414 -19.62 26.14 9.93
N HIS A 415 -19.57 24.88 10.31
CA HIS A 415 -18.76 23.84 9.70
C HIS A 415 -19.62 22.74 9.12
N THR A 416 -19.09 22.00 8.16
CA THR A 416 -19.73 20.82 7.56
C THR A 416 -18.78 19.64 7.59
N LEU A 417 -19.18 18.58 8.28
CA LEU A 417 -18.56 17.27 8.12
C LEU A 417 -19.36 16.49 7.08
N SER A 418 -18.69 15.93 6.08
CA SER A 418 -19.34 15.14 5.05
C SER A 418 -18.52 13.90 4.68
N ALA A 419 -19.18 12.93 4.05
CA ALA A 419 -18.53 11.74 3.53
C ALA A 419 -19.20 11.27 2.24
N ILE A 420 -18.39 10.70 1.36
CA ILE A 420 -18.83 9.88 0.23
C ILE A 420 -18.38 8.45 0.54
N ALA A 421 -19.32 7.51 0.56
CA ALA A 421 -19.02 6.12 0.85
C ALA A 421 -19.60 5.18 -0.20
N TYR A 422 -18.89 4.08 -0.44
CA TYR A 422 -19.35 2.93 -1.22
C TYR A 422 -19.25 1.66 -0.38
N ALA A 423 -20.36 0.96 -0.26
CA ALA A 423 -20.43 -0.35 0.37
C ALA A 423 -21.53 -1.19 -0.27
N SER A 424 -21.15 -2.29 -0.91
CA SER A 424 -22.11 -3.23 -1.47
C SER A 424 -22.85 -4.00 -0.38
N LYS A 425 -22.23 -4.20 0.79
CA LYS A 425 -22.74 -4.95 1.95
C LYS A 425 -22.69 -4.10 3.22
N ASP A 426 -23.58 -4.43 4.16
CA ASP A 426 -23.69 -3.86 5.52
C ASP A 426 -24.08 -2.36 5.56
N GLN A 427 -23.43 -1.54 4.73
CA GLN A 427 -23.79 -0.15 4.47
C GLN A 427 -23.83 0.64 5.78
N ARG A 428 -22.67 0.74 6.43
CA ARG A 428 -22.51 1.52 7.66
C ARG A 428 -21.35 2.49 7.50
N PHE A 429 -21.57 3.72 7.90
CA PHE A 429 -20.56 4.73 8.10
C PHE A 429 -20.77 5.36 9.48
N GLN A 430 -19.69 5.60 10.23
CA GLN A 430 -19.77 6.25 11.52
C GLN A 430 -18.62 7.24 11.67
N ALA A 431 -18.91 8.43 12.17
CA ALA A 431 -17.92 9.45 12.46
C ALA A 431 -18.18 10.12 13.81
N TYR A 432 -17.10 10.51 14.48
CA TYR A 432 -17.12 11.16 15.79
C TYR A 432 -16.00 12.19 15.91
N VAL A 433 -16.35 13.44 16.22
CA VAL A 433 -15.43 14.56 16.38
C VAL A 433 -15.40 14.97 17.84
N ILE A 434 -14.20 15.13 18.39
CA ILE A 434 -13.96 15.68 19.72
C ILE A 434 -13.28 17.03 19.56
N VAL A 435 -13.87 18.08 20.13
CA VAL A 435 -13.32 19.44 20.17
C VAL A 435 -13.06 19.81 21.63
N ARG A 436 -11.80 20.08 21.97
CA ARG A 436 -11.42 20.57 23.29
C ARG A 436 -11.17 22.06 23.22
N TYR A 437 -11.75 22.82 24.13
CA TYR A 437 -11.55 24.26 24.24
C TYR A 437 -10.45 24.60 25.25
N THR A 438 -9.89 25.82 25.13
CA THR A 438 -8.85 26.31 26.04
C THR A 438 -9.33 26.53 27.47
N ASP A 439 -10.64 26.62 27.70
CA ASP A 439 -11.25 26.67 29.03
C ASP A 439 -11.40 25.29 29.70
N GLY A 440 -11.01 24.21 29.00
CA GLY A 440 -11.10 22.85 29.49
C GLY A 440 -12.46 22.17 29.28
N THR A 441 -13.40 22.81 28.60
CA THR A 441 -14.66 22.17 28.18
C THR A 441 -14.49 21.38 26.87
N THR A 442 -15.38 20.43 26.62
CA THR A 442 -15.39 19.58 25.42
C THR A 442 -16.73 19.70 24.71
N GLN A 443 -16.71 19.75 23.39
CA GLN A 443 -17.88 19.56 22.52
C GLN A 443 -17.62 18.35 21.62
N THR A 444 -18.68 17.58 21.34
CA THR A 444 -18.63 16.39 20.50
C THR A 444 -19.66 16.48 19.39
N ILE A 445 -19.32 15.97 18.21
CA ILE A 445 -20.20 15.90 17.06
C ILE A 445 -20.15 14.46 16.54
N GLY A 446 -21.30 13.81 16.37
CA GLY A 446 -21.38 12.41 15.98
C GLY A 446 -22.34 12.19 14.82
N THR A 447 -22.16 11.11 14.08
CA THR A 447 -23.18 10.61 13.16
C THR A 447 -24.46 10.23 13.89
N GLY A 448 -25.62 10.61 13.35
CA GLY A 448 -26.92 10.44 14.00
C GLY A 448 -28.10 10.62 13.04
N PRO A 449 -29.35 10.48 13.50
CA PRO A 449 -30.56 10.62 12.68
C PRO A 449 -30.77 12.04 12.14
N ASP A 450 -30.09 13.03 12.69
CA ASP A 450 -30.06 14.43 12.29
C ASP A 450 -29.14 14.70 11.08
N TRP A 451 -28.36 13.71 10.65
CA TRP A 451 -27.59 13.78 9.41
C TRP A 451 -28.48 13.75 8.17
N LYS A 452 -28.04 14.44 7.13
CA LYS A 452 -28.68 14.45 5.82
C LYS A 452 -27.92 13.55 4.86
N THR A 453 -28.67 12.80 4.07
CA THR A 453 -28.12 11.78 3.18
C THR A 453 -28.78 11.81 1.81
N LEU A 454 -27.98 11.45 0.80
CA LEU A 454 -28.40 11.27 -0.58
C LEU A 454 -27.85 9.93 -1.06
N ALA A 455 -28.72 9.07 -1.59
CA ALA A 455 -28.28 7.86 -2.29
C ALA A 455 -27.55 8.27 -3.58
N GLY A 456 -26.38 7.70 -3.81
CA GLY A 456 -25.51 8.11 -4.92
C GLY A 456 -25.81 7.42 -6.25
N ASN A 457 -26.90 6.66 -6.36
CA ASN A 457 -27.22 5.80 -7.51
C ASN A 457 -27.56 6.56 -8.80
N GLU A 458 -28.04 7.81 -8.70
CA GLU A 458 -28.22 8.70 -9.86
C GLU A 458 -26.92 9.41 -10.27
N ILE A 459 -25.95 9.48 -9.35
CA ILE A 459 -24.63 10.06 -9.56
C ILE A 459 -23.71 9.01 -10.20
N TRP A 460 -23.53 7.87 -9.52
CA TRP A 460 -22.82 6.71 -10.03
C TRP A 460 -23.84 5.69 -10.48
N THR A 461 -24.23 5.83 -11.75
CA THR A 461 -25.20 4.95 -12.38
C THR A 461 -24.68 3.52 -12.46
N SER A 462 -25.60 2.54 -12.38
CA SER A 462 -25.23 1.13 -12.41
C SER A 462 -24.37 0.81 -13.63
N ALA A 463 -23.19 0.24 -13.37
CA ALA A 463 -22.20 -0.11 -14.36
C ALA A 463 -21.59 -1.48 -14.02
N GLY A 464 -20.97 -2.12 -15.00
CA GLY A 464 -20.22 -3.36 -14.79
C GLY A 464 -19.06 -3.17 -13.79
N SER A 465 -18.51 -4.28 -13.32
CA SER A 465 -17.39 -4.25 -12.39
C SER A 465 -16.07 -3.89 -13.09
N ILE A 466 -15.24 -3.08 -12.44
CA ILE A 466 -13.82 -2.87 -12.80
C ILE A 466 -12.90 -3.95 -12.22
N GLY A 467 -13.43 -4.76 -11.30
CA GLY A 467 -12.71 -5.81 -10.59
C GLY A 467 -12.54 -7.09 -11.40
N THR A 468 -12.28 -8.17 -10.69
CA THR A 468 -12.06 -9.52 -11.23
C THR A 468 -12.97 -10.53 -10.51
N GLY A 469 -12.64 -11.83 -10.55
CA GLY A 469 -13.29 -12.82 -9.68
C GLY A 469 -12.96 -12.66 -8.18
N TYR A 470 -11.98 -11.85 -7.81
CA TYR A 470 -11.48 -11.73 -6.43
C TYR A 470 -12.08 -10.57 -5.63
N TRP A 471 -12.49 -9.51 -6.32
CA TRP A 471 -13.06 -8.30 -5.74
C TRP A 471 -13.90 -7.58 -6.79
N SER A 472 -14.85 -6.76 -6.36
CA SER A 472 -15.76 -6.05 -7.25
C SER A 472 -15.99 -4.62 -6.80
N MET A 473 -15.85 -3.70 -7.76
CA MET A 473 -16.22 -2.29 -7.66
C MET A 473 -16.91 -1.90 -8.97
N PRO A 474 -17.96 -1.08 -8.94
CA PRO A 474 -18.58 -0.59 -10.17
C PRO A 474 -17.61 0.32 -10.93
N SER A 475 -17.73 0.33 -12.26
CA SER A 475 -17.18 1.42 -13.07
C SER A 475 -17.87 2.73 -12.69
N GLU A 476 -17.15 3.84 -12.75
CA GLU A 476 -17.70 5.14 -12.36
C GLU A 476 -18.34 5.82 -13.57
N ASN A 477 -19.55 5.36 -13.90
CA ASN A 477 -20.43 6.06 -14.82
C ASN A 477 -21.08 7.24 -14.07
N PHE A 478 -20.34 8.35 -14.02
CA PHE A 478 -20.63 9.55 -13.25
C PHE A 478 -21.58 10.51 -14.01
N SER A 479 -22.60 11.00 -13.33
CA SER A 479 -23.55 11.99 -13.82
C SER A 479 -23.34 13.34 -13.12
N ALA A 480 -22.68 14.27 -13.80
CA ALA A 480 -22.41 15.61 -13.25
C ALA A 480 -23.68 16.43 -13.01
N ALA A 481 -24.78 16.12 -13.71
CA ALA A 481 -26.06 16.78 -13.48
C ALA A 481 -26.69 16.44 -12.12
N HIS A 482 -26.43 15.24 -11.59
CA HIS A 482 -26.98 14.77 -10.31
C HIS A 482 -25.98 14.95 -9.15
N TYR A 483 -24.71 15.22 -9.44
CA TYR A 483 -23.71 15.45 -8.40
C TYR A 483 -23.97 16.78 -7.66
N PRO A 484 -24.15 16.76 -6.32
CA PRO A 484 -24.51 17.93 -5.54
C PRO A 484 -23.26 18.78 -5.24
N TYR A 485 -22.78 19.53 -6.22
CA TYR A 485 -21.60 20.38 -6.07
C TYR A 485 -21.69 21.30 -4.85
N GLY A 486 -20.70 21.22 -3.96
CA GLY A 486 -20.62 22.02 -2.73
C GLY A 486 -21.34 21.42 -1.52
N PHE A 487 -21.89 20.20 -1.60
CA PHE A 487 -22.53 19.52 -0.45
C PHE A 487 -21.61 19.38 0.77
N ASP A 488 -20.30 19.33 0.53
CA ASP A 488 -19.23 19.22 1.49
C ASP A 488 -18.86 20.56 2.16
N LYS A 489 -19.56 21.65 1.83
CA LYS A 489 -19.33 23.00 2.38
C LYS A 489 -20.52 23.49 3.23
N PRO A 490 -20.25 24.40 4.18
CA PRO A 490 -21.31 25.05 4.96
C PRO A 490 -22.28 25.84 4.10
N GLY A 491 -23.57 25.78 4.45
CA GLY A 491 -24.62 26.57 3.79
C GLY A 491 -25.15 25.98 2.49
N PHE A 492 -24.79 24.73 2.15
CA PHE A 492 -25.43 23.99 1.09
C PHE A 492 -26.91 23.72 1.40
N ASP A 493 -27.77 23.84 0.40
CA ASP A 493 -29.20 23.55 0.52
C ASP A 493 -29.46 22.04 0.35
N ASP A 494 -29.66 21.37 1.47
CA ASP A 494 -29.98 19.95 1.54
C ASP A 494 -31.44 19.65 1.88
N THR A 495 -32.34 20.61 1.64
CA THR A 495 -33.79 20.43 1.91
C THR A 495 -34.39 19.26 1.13
N GLY A 496 -33.84 18.94 -0.05
CA GLY A 496 -34.23 17.76 -0.83
C GLY A 496 -33.60 16.43 -0.37
N TRP A 497 -32.73 16.44 0.64
CA TRP A 497 -32.06 15.23 1.13
C TRP A 497 -32.85 14.54 2.24
N SER A 498 -32.72 13.21 2.30
CA SER A 498 -33.38 12.38 3.31
C SER A 498 -32.61 12.43 4.64
N THR A 499 -33.31 12.26 5.75
CA THR A 499 -32.67 11.96 7.04
C THR A 499 -31.93 10.63 6.96
N ALA A 500 -30.79 10.54 7.64
CA ALA A 500 -30.00 9.33 7.66
C ALA A 500 -30.75 8.14 8.28
N VAL A 501 -30.54 6.94 7.73
CA VAL A 501 -31.00 5.70 8.34
C VAL A 501 -29.98 5.25 9.36
N THR A 502 -30.38 5.16 10.62
CA THR A 502 -29.53 4.61 11.70
C THR A 502 -29.38 3.11 11.55
N LYS A 503 -28.16 2.61 11.73
CA LYS A 503 -27.77 1.20 11.61
C LYS A 503 -27.30 0.65 12.96
N LYS A 504 -27.19 -0.68 13.05
CA LYS A 504 -26.69 -1.34 14.26
C LYS A 504 -25.27 -0.86 14.59
N PRO A 505 -24.96 -0.52 15.86
CA PRO A 505 -23.60 -0.23 16.31
C PRO A 505 -22.60 -1.33 15.92
N PHE A 506 -21.34 -0.93 15.71
CA PHE A 506 -20.24 -1.88 15.54
C PHE A 506 -19.97 -2.60 16.87
N ASP A 507 -19.74 -3.91 16.80
CA ASP A 507 -19.59 -4.74 18.01
C ASP A 507 -18.21 -4.55 18.67
N SER A 508 -17.16 -4.28 17.87
CA SER A 508 -15.80 -4.02 18.35
C SER A 508 -15.11 -2.98 17.46
N LEU A 509 -14.69 -1.86 18.04
CA LEU A 509 -13.96 -0.79 17.34
C LEU A 509 -12.52 -0.74 17.83
N SER A 510 -11.57 -0.74 16.90
CA SER A 510 -10.14 -0.66 17.20
C SER A 510 -9.46 0.38 16.32
N PRO A 511 -8.47 1.14 16.84
CA PRO A 511 -7.77 2.11 16.01
C PRO A 511 -6.88 1.45 14.96
N THR A 512 -6.65 2.15 13.86
CA THR A 512 -5.63 1.82 12.86
C THR A 512 -4.24 2.19 13.40
N PRO A 513 -3.31 1.23 13.60
CA PRO A 513 -2.07 1.46 14.34
C PRO A 513 -0.91 2.05 13.49
N PHE A 514 -1.22 2.56 12.31
CA PHE A 514 -0.25 3.06 11.33
C PHE A 514 -0.67 4.42 10.74
N ALA A 515 0.22 5.09 10.00
CA ALA A 515 -0.05 6.39 9.39
C ALA A 515 -1.20 6.38 8.36
N LYS A 516 -1.86 7.52 8.11
CA LYS A 516 -3.08 7.55 7.28
C LYS A 516 -2.75 7.93 5.82
N VAL A 517 -3.33 7.18 4.87
CA VAL A 517 -3.23 7.44 3.43
C VAL A 517 -3.79 8.83 3.11
N GLN A 518 -3.12 9.54 2.20
CA GLN A 518 -3.47 10.88 1.75
C GLN A 518 -3.76 10.90 0.25
N GLU A 519 -4.45 11.94 -0.22
CA GLU A 519 -4.60 12.22 -1.64
C GLU A 519 -3.57 13.26 -2.11
N GLN A 520 -2.95 12.99 -3.26
CA GLN A 520 -1.96 13.87 -3.89
C GLN A 520 -2.28 14.06 -5.37
N LEU A 521 -2.07 15.28 -5.88
CA LEU A 521 -2.25 15.60 -7.29
C LEU A 521 -0.92 15.58 -8.03
N HIS A 522 -0.82 14.74 -9.07
CA HIS A 522 0.37 14.60 -9.89
C HIS A 522 0.10 14.98 -11.34
N ALA A 523 0.90 15.90 -11.88
CA ALA A 523 0.77 16.33 -13.26
C ALA A 523 1.22 15.23 -14.24
N PRO A 524 0.62 15.14 -15.44
CA PRO A 524 1.09 14.23 -16.48
C PRO A 524 2.48 14.61 -16.97
N ALA A 525 3.30 13.60 -17.27
CA ALA A 525 4.63 13.78 -17.84
C ALA A 525 4.56 14.10 -19.34
N LYS A 526 3.57 13.55 -20.05
CA LYS A 526 3.34 13.76 -21.48
C LYS A 526 1.86 13.71 -21.82
N ILE A 527 1.44 14.60 -22.71
CA ILE A 527 0.10 14.64 -23.30
C ILE A 527 0.25 14.66 -24.82
N VAL A 528 -0.54 13.85 -25.52
CA VAL A 528 -0.62 13.78 -26.98
C VAL A 528 -2.07 14.01 -27.38
N ASP A 529 -2.32 15.08 -28.14
CA ASP A 529 -3.60 15.32 -28.81
C ASP A 529 -3.72 14.38 -30.02
N LEU A 530 -4.77 13.57 -30.05
CA LEU A 530 -5.06 12.62 -31.12
C LEU A 530 -6.08 13.18 -32.13
N GLY A 531 -6.59 14.38 -31.89
CA GLY A 531 -7.65 15.02 -32.67
C GLY A 531 -9.06 14.62 -32.23
N GLY A 532 -10.06 15.42 -32.62
CA GLY A 532 -11.47 15.11 -32.33
C GLY A 532 -11.90 15.18 -30.85
N GLY A 533 -11.03 15.69 -29.97
CA GLY A 533 -11.25 15.68 -28.52
C GLY A 533 -10.64 14.46 -27.81
N ASP A 534 -9.88 13.63 -28.52
CA ASP A 534 -9.23 12.45 -27.97
C ASP A 534 -7.77 12.74 -27.60
N TYR A 535 -7.33 12.21 -26.46
CA TYR A 535 -6.00 12.43 -25.92
C TYR A 535 -5.39 11.13 -25.42
N PHE A 536 -4.07 11.02 -25.54
CA PHE A 536 -3.25 10.05 -24.81
C PHE A 536 -2.38 10.78 -23.78
N VAL A 537 -2.29 10.22 -22.59
CA VAL A 537 -1.61 10.83 -21.44
C VAL A 537 -0.72 9.77 -20.80
N ASP A 538 0.54 10.13 -20.55
CA ASP A 538 1.51 9.34 -19.79
C ASP A 538 1.91 10.12 -18.53
N PHE A 539 1.70 9.52 -17.36
CA PHE A 539 2.08 10.09 -16.06
C PHE A 539 3.54 9.82 -15.68
N GLY A 540 4.30 9.11 -16.53
CA GLY A 540 5.72 8.81 -16.37
C GLY A 540 6.02 7.63 -15.44
N ARG A 541 5.12 7.33 -14.51
CA ARG A 541 5.16 6.17 -13.60
C ARG A 541 3.74 5.75 -13.21
N THR A 542 3.62 4.60 -12.56
CA THR A 542 2.33 4.10 -12.07
C THR A 542 1.90 4.91 -10.85
N TRP A 543 0.63 5.32 -10.84
CA TRP A 543 -0.09 5.82 -9.68
C TRP A 543 -1.27 4.90 -9.37
N MET A 544 -1.66 4.88 -8.10
CA MET A 544 -2.84 4.17 -7.61
C MET A 544 -3.82 5.20 -7.07
N GLY A 545 -5.06 5.16 -7.52
CA GLY A 545 -6.07 6.18 -7.20
C GLY A 545 -6.94 6.49 -8.40
N GLY A 546 -7.01 7.75 -8.78
CA GLY A 546 -7.97 8.24 -9.75
C GLY A 546 -7.47 9.40 -10.61
N ALA A 547 -8.38 10.12 -11.25
CA ALA A 547 -8.11 11.36 -11.96
C ALA A 547 -8.85 12.54 -11.33
N HIS A 548 -8.17 13.68 -11.29
CA HIS A 548 -8.73 15.01 -11.05
C HIS A 548 -8.86 15.71 -12.39
N LEU A 549 -10.08 15.96 -12.83
CA LEU A 549 -10.37 16.53 -14.15
C LEU A 549 -11.30 17.74 -14.03
N THR A 550 -10.85 18.88 -14.55
CA THR A 550 -11.67 20.08 -14.69
C THR A 550 -11.94 20.35 -16.17
N LEU A 551 -13.20 20.56 -16.53
CA LEU A 551 -13.60 20.82 -17.91
C LEU A 551 -14.84 21.71 -17.97
N ASP A 552 -15.05 22.36 -19.12
CA ASP A 552 -16.31 23.04 -19.46
C ASP A 552 -17.15 22.12 -20.34
N GLY A 553 -18.38 21.84 -19.91
CA GLY A 553 -19.25 20.82 -20.48
C GLY A 553 -20.50 21.36 -21.15
N ARG A 554 -21.14 20.48 -21.94
CA ARG A 554 -22.53 20.63 -22.37
C ARG A 554 -23.32 19.44 -21.82
N ALA A 555 -24.53 19.71 -21.33
CA ALA A 555 -25.39 18.71 -20.72
C ALA A 555 -25.57 17.47 -21.60
N GLY A 556 -25.41 16.30 -21.00
CA GLY A 556 -25.58 15.00 -21.67
C GLY A 556 -24.41 14.56 -22.55
N ARG A 557 -23.42 15.42 -22.83
CA ARG A 557 -22.18 14.99 -23.50
C ARG A 557 -21.44 14.00 -22.61
N GLN A 558 -20.82 12.98 -23.21
CA GLN A 558 -20.03 12.00 -22.50
C GLN A 558 -18.54 12.12 -22.82
N VAL A 559 -17.71 12.00 -21.79
CA VAL A 559 -16.24 11.87 -21.88
C VAL A 559 -15.87 10.52 -21.28
N ARG A 560 -15.12 9.69 -22.01
CA ARG A 560 -14.67 8.39 -21.48
C ARG A 560 -13.24 8.50 -20.97
N LEU A 561 -13.01 7.95 -19.78
CA LEU A 561 -11.69 7.87 -19.16
C LEU A 561 -11.24 6.42 -19.17
N ARG A 562 -10.18 6.13 -19.93
CA ARG A 562 -9.60 4.79 -20.05
C ARG A 562 -8.24 4.77 -19.38
N PHE A 563 -8.11 4.00 -18.31
CA PHE A 563 -6.87 3.89 -17.53
C PHE A 563 -6.15 2.59 -17.86
N GLY A 564 -4.83 2.57 -17.78
CA GLY A 564 -4.07 1.34 -17.98
C GLY A 564 -2.65 1.42 -17.45
N GLU A 565 -2.11 0.26 -17.08
CA GLU A 565 -0.72 0.10 -16.64
C GLU A 565 0.25 0.04 -17.84
N GLU A 566 -0.23 -0.36 -19.01
CA GLU A 566 0.54 -0.50 -20.25
C GLU A 566 -0.24 0.03 -21.47
N THR A 567 0.43 0.09 -22.63
CA THR A 567 -0.19 0.43 -23.92
C THR A 567 -0.41 -0.80 -24.78
N SER A 568 -1.51 -0.87 -25.54
CA SER A 568 -1.75 -1.93 -26.53
C SER A 568 -1.20 -1.59 -27.93
N ALA A 569 -0.97 -0.31 -28.20
CA ALA A 569 -0.34 0.24 -29.40
C ALA A 569 0.20 1.65 -29.08
N PRO A 570 1.02 2.27 -29.95
CA PRO A 570 1.45 3.65 -29.73
C PRO A 570 0.28 4.59 -29.42
N ASN A 571 0.39 5.35 -28.32
CA ASN A 571 -0.63 6.27 -27.81
C ASN A 571 -2.01 5.62 -27.54
N THR A 572 -2.07 4.30 -27.35
CA THR A 572 -3.31 3.57 -27.06
C THR A 572 -3.16 2.84 -25.73
N THR A 573 -3.84 3.34 -24.71
CA THR A 573 -3.90 2.76 -23.36
C THR A 573 -4.60 1.42 -23.40
N ARG A 574 -3.99 0.40 -22.79
CA ARG A 574 -4.64 -0.89 -22.59
C ARG A 574 -5.56 -0.85 -21.36
N TYR A 575 -6.80 -0.46 -21.58
CA TYR A 575 -7.82 -0.37 -20.53
C TYR A 575 -8.61 -1.67 -20.30
N GLN A 576 -8.43 -2.67 -21.16
CA GLN A 576 -8.78 -4.07 -20.92
C GLN A 576 -7.50 -4.78 -20.50
N LEU A 577 -7.23 -4.77 -19.20
CA LEU A 577 -5.95 -5.18 -18.64
C LEU A 577 -5.75 -6.69 -18.87
N ARG A 578 -4.48 -7.13 -18.89
CA ARG A 578 -4.10 -8.55 -19.03
C ARG A 578 -4.75 -9.43 -17.96
N ALA A 579 -4.90 -8.89 -16.75
CA ALA A 579 -5.44 -9.56 -15.60
C ALA A 579 -6.98 -9.72 -15.61
N GLY A 580 -7.67 -9.23 -16.64
CA GLY A 580 -9.13 -9.34 -16.79
C GLY A 580 -9.92 -8.14 -16.27
N ASN A 581 -9.28 -7.18 -15.60
CA ASN A 581 -9.91 -5.90 -15.24
C ASN A 581 -10.27 -5.08 -16.49
N LYS A 582 -11.32 -4.26 -16.37
CA LYS A 582 -11.67 -3.23 -17.35
C LYS A 582 -11.71 -1.86 -16.67
N TYR A 583 -10.74 -1.00 -16.94
CA TYR A 583 -10.67 0.35 -16.37
C TYR A 583 -11.18 1.41 -17.35
N GLU A 584 -12.49 1.51 -17.46
CA GLU A 584 -13.16 2.52 -18.28
C GLU A 584 -14.30 3.16 -17.47
N ASP A 585 -14.20 4.47 -17.25
CA ASP A 585 -15.23 5.28 -16.62
C ASP A 585 -15.88 6.22 -17.65
N VAL A 586 -17.13 6.63 -17.41
CA VAL A 586 -17.87 7.53 -18.29
C VAL A 586 -18.36 8.73 -17.50
N LEU A 587 -17.94 9.92 -17.90
CA LEU A 587 -18.41 11.17 -17.34
C LEU A 587 -19.50 11.76 -18.22
N THR A 588 -20.74 11.79 -17.73
CA THR A 588 -21.84 12.54 -18.35
C THR A 588 -21.86 13.96 -17.80
N LEU A 589 -21.63 14.93 -18.68
CA LEU A 589 -21.38 16.31 -18.31
C LEU A 589 -22.69 17.09 -18.07
N ARG A 590 -22.59 18.20 -17.33
CA ARG A 590 -23.59 19.28 -17.27
C ARG A 590 -23.10 20.49 -18.06
N ASP A 591 -23.94 21.51 -18.18
CA ASP A 591 -23.52 22.78 -18.78
C ASP A 591 -22.54 23.52 -17.86
N GLY A 592 -21.53 24.14 -18.48
CA GLY A 592 -20.55 25.01 -17.82
C GLY A 592 -19.38 24.28 -17.16
N ALA A 593 -18.58 25.03 -16.42
CA ALA A 593 -17.41 24.51 -15.71
C ALA A 593 -17.78 23.52 -14.60
N GLN A 594 -17.03 22.42 -14.54
CA GLN A 594 -17.17 21.36 -13.55
C GLN A 594 -15.82 20.69 -13.26
N THR A 595 -15.68 20.19 -12.05
CA THR A 595 -14.55 19.39 -11.61
C THR A 595 -15.07 18.02 -11.22
N VAL A 596 -14.35 16.97 -11.61
CA VAL A 596 -14.69 15.59 -11.28
C VAL A 596 -13.44 14.92 -10.75
N ASP A 597 -13.56 14.39 -9.54
CA ASP A 597 -12.61 13.45 -8.96
C ASP A 597 -13.22 12.06 -9.05
N THR A 598 -12.52 11.13 -9.71
CA THR A 598 -12.93 9.73 -9.63
C THR A 598 -12.75 9.23 -8.21
N TRP A 599 -13.70 8.47 -7.71
CA TRP A 599 -13.75 8.05 -6.33
C TRP A 599 -12.82 6.87 -6.05
N GLY A 600 -13.03 5.71 -6.65
CA GLY A 600 -12.32 4.45 -6.40
C GLY A 600 -10.93 4.35 -7.02
N MET A 601 -10.21 3.29 -6.66
CA MET A 601 -8.83 3.08 -7.07
C MET A 601 -8.70 2.30 -8.38
N ARG A 602 -8.01 2.93 -9.35
CA ARG A 602 -7.39 2.33 -10.54
C ARG A 602 -5.89 2.33 -10.35
N VAL A 603 -5.23 1.37 -10.97
CA VAL A 603 -3.77 1.31 -11.08
C VAL A 603 -3.41 1.68 -12.52
N PHE A 604 -2.66 2.77 -12.70
CA PHE A 604 -2.41 3.29 -14.05
C PHE A 604 -1.15 4.14 -14.15
N ARG A 605 -0.53 4.07 -15.33
CA ARG A 605 0.47 5.04 -15.81
C ARG A 605 -0.07 5.82 -17.01
N TYR A 606 -0.92 5.18 -17.81
CA TYR A 606 -1.42 5.72 -19.06
C TYR A 606 -2.92 5.99 -18.98
N MET A 607 -3.37 7.03 -19.67
CA MET A 607 -4.78 7.31 -19.86
C MET A 607 -5.09 7.69 -21.31
N ASN A 608 -6.20 7.17 -21.85
CA ASN A 608 -6.87 7.82 -22.97
C ASN A 608 -8.09 8.58 -22.45
N ILE A 609 -8.23 9.83 -22.87
CA ILE A 609 -9.45 10.62 -22.68
C ILE A 609 -10.13 10.70 -24.04
N VAL A 610 -11.39 10.27 -24.12
CA VAL A 610 -12.11 10.20 -25.40
C VAL A 610 -13.29 11.16 -25.37
N GLY A 611 -13.39 12.01 -26.40
CA GLY A 611 -14.50 12.93 -26.62
C GLY A 611 -14.48 14.19 -25.75
N SER A 612 -13.31 14.61 -25.26
CA SER A 612 -13.17 15.84 -24.45
C SER A 612 -13.73 17.06 -25.20
N PRO A 613 -14.56 17.91 -24.55
CA PRO A 613 -15.06 19.16 -25.15
C PRO A 613 -14.02 20.28 -25.15
N VAL A 614 -12.93 20.13 -24.40
CA VAL A 614 -11.88 21.14 -24.22
C VAL A 614 -10.49 20.52 -24.36
N PRO A 615 -9.45 21.31 -24.67
CA PRO A 615 -8.09 20.82 -24.64
C PRO A 615 -7.69 20.25 -23.28
N ILE A 616 -7.02 19.10 -23.29
CA ILE A 616 -6.45 18.49 -22.09
C ILE A 616 -5.03 19.05 -21.88
N THR A 617 -4.77 19.50 -20.66
CA THR A 617 -3.54 20.15 -20.23
C THR A 617 -3.16 19.65 -18.84
N LYS A 618 -1.92 19.89 -18.42
CA LYS A 618 -1.47 19.58 -17.06
C LYS A 618 -2.20 20.34 -15.96
N ASP A 619 -2.84 21.47 -16.30
CA ASP A 619 -3.52 22.34 -15.34
C ASP A 619 -4.96 21.88 -15.08
N ASN A 620 -5.55 21.12 -16.01
CA ASN A 620 -6.93 20.64 -15.90
C ASN A 620 -7.07 19.11 -15.80
N LEU A 621 -5.98 18.36 -15.99
CA LEU A 621 -5.90 16.92 -15.72
C LEU A 621 -4.69 16.61 -14.84
N GLN A 622 -4.93 15.94 -13.73
CA GLN A 622 -3.90 15.40 -12.83
C GLN A 622 -4.30 14.00 -12.38
N ALA A 623 -3.33 13.14 -12.07
CA ALA A 623 -3.58 11.92 -11.33
C ALA A 623 -3.91 12.31 -9.88
N LEU A 624 -5.02 11.79 -9.37
CA LEU A 624 -5.41 11.87 -7.96
C LEU A 624 -4.92 10.60 -7.27
N ALA A 625 -3.67 10.61 -6.85
CA ALA A 625 -3.02 9.44 -6.26
C ALA A 625 -3.35 9.31 -4.78
N SER A 626 -3.69 8.09 -4.36
CA SER A 626 -3.68 7.69 -2.95
C SER A 626 -2.26 7.30 -2.56
N VAL A 627 -1.68 7.98 -1.58
CA VAL A 627 -0.28 7.81 -1.18
C VAL A 627 -0.20 7.66 0.33
N TYR A 628 0.33 6.52 0.80
CA TYR A 628 0.75 6.41 2.19
C TYR A 628 1.90 7.38 2.47
N PRO A 629 1.97 8.03 3.65
CA PRO A 629 3.01 9.02 3.94
C PRO A 629 4.41 8.50 3.59
N PHE A 630 5.08 9.20 2.66
CA PHE A 630 6.35 8.78 2.08
C PHE A 630 7.25 10.00 1.84
N ASP A 631 8.39 10.08 2.52
CA ASP A 631 9.42 11.10 2.26
C ASP A 631 10.32 10.64 1.11
N ALA A 632 10.06 11.14 -0.09
CA ALA A 632 10.84 10.84 -1.28
C ALA A 632 12.34 11.22 -1.15
N SER A 633 12.73 12.06 -0.19
CA SER A 633 14.12 12.47 0.04
C SER A 633 14.85 11.62 1.10
N ALA A 634 14.13 10.78 1.85
CA ALA A 634 14.66 9.98 2.95
C ALA A 634 15.72 8.97 2.46
N ALA A 635 15.43 8.28 1.37
CA ALA A 635 16.35 7.36 0.70
C ALA A 635 16.84 7.92 -0.64
N ARG A 636 18.14 7.82 -0.92
CA ARG A 636 18.79 8.35 -2.14
C ARG A 636 19.85 7.39 -2.66
N LEU A 637 20.01 7.32 -3.98
CA LEU A 637 21.07 6.57 -4.65
C LEU A 637 21.72 7.45 -5.73
N THR A 638 23.05 7.43 -5.78
CA THR A 638 23.85 7.90 -6.92
C THR A 638 24.79 6.78 -7.34
N SER A 639 25.14 6.75 -8.62
CA SER A 639 26.00 5.72 -9.19
C SER A 639 26.71 6.27 -10.42
N SER A 640 27.95 5.84 -10.64
CA SER A 640 28.65 6.02 -11.91
C SER A 640 28.15 5.09 -13.01
N ASP A 641 27.41 4.02 -12.66
CA ASP A 641 26.72 3.17 -13.61
C ASP A 641 25.36 3.78 -13.96
N PRO A 642 25.10 4.16 -15.22
CA PRO A 642 23.87 4.84 -15.61
C PRO A 642 22.62 3.96 -15.49
N ASN A 643 22.76 2.63 -15.41
CA ASN A 643 21.66 1.68 -15.40
C ASN A 643 21.19 1.31 -13.98
N LEU A 644 22.05 1.47 -12.98
CA LEU A 644 21.72 1.08 -11.60
C LEU A 644 20.62 1.97 -10.97
N VAL A 645 20.68 3.28 -11.23
CA VAL A 645 19.71 4.24 -10.67
C VAL A 645 18.29 4.00 -11.21
N PRO A 646 18.06 3.80 -12.52
CA PRO A 646 16.74 3.43 -13.05
C PRO A 646 16.12 2.19 -12.38
N ALA A 647 16.88 1.10 -12.20
CA ALA A 647 16.38 -0.12 -11.58
C ALA A 647 15.94 0.10 -10.12
N TRP A 648 16.76 0.84 -9.35
CA TRP A 648 16.43 1.23 -7.98
C TRP A 648 15.21 2.17 -7.92
N GLN A 649 15.14 3.15 -8.83
CA GLN A 649 14.06 4.13 -8.87
C GLN A 649 12.72 3.48 -9.24
N LEU A 650 12.70 2.50 -10.15
CA LEU A 650 11.50 1.70 -10.44
C LEU A 650 10.99 1.01 -9.17
N SER A 651 11.89 0.39 -8.41
CA SER A 651 11.55 -0.32 -7.17
C SER A 651 11.03 0.63 -6.09
N LYS A 652 11.69 1.79 -5.90
CA LYS A 652 11.25 2.85 -4.99
C LYS A 652 9.87 3.39 -5.37
N ASN A 653 9.64 3.60 -6.66
CA ASN A 653 8.36 4.07 -7.18
C ASN A 653 7.24 3.05 -6.89
N THR A 654 7.50 1.75 -7.05
CA THR A 654 6.53 0.70 -6.70
C THR A 654 6.13 0.80 -5.24
N ILE A 655 7.08 0.91 -4.30
CA ILE A 655 6.77 0.91 -2.87
C ILE A 655 5.96 2.14 -2.46
N GLU A 656 6.34 3.33 -2.94
CA GLU A 656 5.57 4.56 -2.68
C GLU A 656 4.12 4.43 -3.16
N SER A 657 3.91 3.84 -4.34
CA SER A 657 2.57 3.70 -4.92
C SER A 657 1.78 2.51 -4.35
N ALA A 658 2.43 1.41 -3.99
CA ALA A 658 1.78 0.17 -3.52
C ALA A 658 1.54 0.14 -2.01
N ASN A 659 2.23 0.98 -1.23
CA ASN A 659 1.87 1.21 0.16
C ASN A 659 0.55 2.00 0.20
N GLN A 660 -0.55 1.29 0.40
CA GLN A 660 -1.88 1.89 0.57
C GLN A 660 -2.30 1.71 2.04
N ASN A 661 -3.51 1.21 2.29
CA ASN A 661 -3.99 0.89 3.64
C ASN A 661 -3.63 -0.54 4.08
N PHE A 662 -2.93 -1.32 3.25
CA PHE A 662 -2.47 -2.68 3.55
C PHE A 662 -1.37 -3.14 2.56
N PHE A 663 -0.64 -4.22 2.83
CA PHE A 663 0.25 -4.88 1.85
C PHE A 663 -0.49 -6.00 1.12
N THR A 664 -0.40 -6.00 -0.21
CA THR A 664 -1.03 -6.99 -1.09
C THR A 664 -0.07 -7.37 -2.21
N ASP A 665 -0.31 -8.52 -2.84
CA ASP A 665 0.35 -8.96 -4.07
C ASP A 665 0.36 -7.87 -5.16
N SER A 666 -0.83 -7.31 -5.41
CA SER A 666 -1.08 -6.37 -6.50
C SER A 666 -2.37 -5.62 -6.26
N TRP A 667 -2.36 -4.32 -6.55
CA TRP A 667 -3.57 -3.50 -6.49
C TRP A 667 -4.48 -3.61 -7.72
N THR A 668 -4.13 -4.48 -8.67
CA THR A 668 -4.86 -4.69 -9.93
C THR A 668 -5.73 -5.95 -9.90
N ARG A 669 -5.13 -7.16 -9.91
CA ARG A 669 -5.86 -8.42 -10.15
C ARG A 669 -6.58 -8.95 -8.91
N GLU A 670 -5.80 -9.31 -7.88
CA GLU A 670 -6.26 -10.08 -6.72
C GLU A 670 -6.53 -9.21 -5.50
N ARG A 671 -5.68 -8.20 -5.26
CA ARG A 671 -5.69 -7.38 -4.03
C ARG A 671 -5.68 -8.27 -2.80
N THR A 672 -4.86 -9.32 -2.82
CA THR A 672 -4.80 -10.36 -1.78
C THR A 672 -3.48 -10.28 -1.05
N ASP A 673 -3.50 -10.65 0.21
CA ASP A 673 -2.34 -10.59 1.09
C ASP A 673 -1.64 -11.95 1.05
N TYR A 674 -0.37 -11.93 0.67
CA TYR A 674 0.50 -13.11 0.59
C TYR A 674 1.79 -12.85 1.37
N GLU A 675 2.21 -13.82 2.18
CA GLU A 675 3.34 -13.65 3.11
C GLU A 675 4.66 -13.36 2.39
N GLY A 676 4.90 -14.01 1.23
CA GLY A 676 6.11 -13.80 0.43
C GLY A 676 6.19 -12.36 -0.10
N ASP A 677 5.10 -11.88 -0.70
CA ASP A 677 4.94 -10.51 -1.19
C ASP A 677 5.10 -9.49 -0.06
N ALA A 678 4.38 -9.70 1.05
CA ALA A 678 4.41 -8.82 2.20
C ALA A 678 5.80 -8.72 2.82
N TYR A 679 6.56 -9.81 2.87
CA TYR A 679 7.94 -9.81 3.37
C TYR A 679 8.88 -9.01 2.47
N ILE A 680 8.80 -9.18 1.15
CA ILE A 680 9.64 -8.41 0.21
C ILE A 680 9.26 -6.92 0.23
N GLN A 681 7.96 -6.61 0.24
CA GLN A 681 7.48 -5.23 0.38
C GLN A 681 7.96 -4.59 1.68
N LEU A 682 7.92 -5.35 2.80
CA LEU A 682 8.45 -4.92 4.09
C LEU A 682 9.94 -4.63 4.04
N LEU A 683 10.76 -5.52 3.46
CA LEU A 683 12.20 -5.32 3.33
C LEU A 683 12.51 -4.02 2.58
N SER A 684 11.85 -3.79 1.44
CA SER A 684 11.99 -2.56 0.68
C SER A 684 11.56 -1.33 1.48
N ASN A 685 10.40 -1.39 2.15
CA ASN A 685 9.90 -0.30 2.99
C ASN A 685 10.91 0.06 4.09
N LEU A 686 11.48 -0.93 4.78
CA LEU A 686 12.45 -0.72 5.86
C LEU A 686 13.78 -0.08 5.41
N TYR A 687 14.08 -0.01 4.11
CA TYR A 687 15.24 0.71 3.55
C TYR A 687 14.87 2.04 2.88
N LEU A 688 13.59 2.28 2.63
CA LEU A 688 13.09 3.51 2.00
C LEU A 688 12.49 4.48 3.02
N THR A 689 12.00 3.99 4.16
CA THR A 689 11.35 4.75 5.23
C THR A 689 11.86 4.31 6.61
N ASP A 690 11.63 5.13 7.64
CA ASP A 690 11.81 4.77 9.05
C ASP A 690 10.49 4.38 9.75
N ASP A 691 9.39 4.28 8.99
CA ASP A 691 8.07 3.88 9.46
C ASP A 691 7.81 2.38 9.18
N PRO A 692 7.83 1.51 10.21
CA PRO A 692 7.55 0.09 10.06
C PRO A 692 6.06 -0.25 10.21
N THR A 693 5.19 0.72 10.54
CA THR A 693 3.88 0.44 11.15
C THR A 693 2.88 -0.23 10.20
N LEU A 694 2.82 0.20 8.94
CA LEU A 694 1.99 -0.46 7.92
C LEU A 694 2.42 -1.91 7.70
N GLY A 695 3.73 -2.14 7.53
CA GLY A 695 4.28 -3.47 7.32
C GLY A 695 4.05 -4.39 8.51
N ARG A 696 4.25 -3.91 9.75
CA ARG A 696 3.93 -4.69 10.97
C ARG A 696 2.48 -5.13 10.98
N TYR A 697 1.56 -4.19 10.77
CA TYR A 697 0.14 -4.46 10.77
C TYR A 697 -0.26 -5.50 9.70
N SER A 698 0.29 -5.36 8.49
CA SER A 698 0.02 -6.33 7.43
C SER A 698 0.64 -7.70 7.68
N ILE A 699 1.77 -7.78 8.39
CA ILE A 699 2.36 -9.06 8.80
C ILE A 699 1.53 -9.73 9.91
N ASP A 700 1.01 -8.96 10.87
CA ASP A 700 0.18 -9.47 11.98
C ASP A 700 -1.12 -10.15 11.47
N TYR A 701 -1.61 -9.79 10.29
CA TYR A 701 -2.75 -10.47 9.66
C TYR A 701 -2.52 -11.97 9.47
N PHE A 702 -1.29 -12.37 9.13
CA PHE A 702 -0.94 -13.75 8.89
C PHE A 702 -0.82 -14.59 10.16
N GLU A 703 -0.96 -14.00 11.36
CA GLU A 703 -1.07 -14.76 12.60
C GLU A 703 -2.20 -15.80 12.51
N ASN A 704 -3.33 -15.42 11.92
CA ASN A 704 -4.51 -16.28 11.79
C ASN A 704 -4.97 -16.51 10.33
N HIS A 705 -4.27 -15.93 9.35
CA HIS A 705 -4.62 -16.01 7.92
C HIS A 705 -3.48 -16.58 7.08
N SER A 706 -2.91 -17.70 7.51
CA SER A 706 -1.83 -18.35 6.75
C SER A 706 -2.32 -18.79 5.37
N THR A 707 -1.48 -18.59 4.36
CA THR A 707 -1.80 -19.00 2.98
C THR A 707 -0.94 -20.19 2.52
N TRP A 708 -1.10 -20.58 1.25
CA TRP A 708 -0.28 -21.58 0.56
C TRP A 708 0.71 -20.85 -0.34
N PRO A 709 1.93 -21.38 -0.58
CA PRO A 709 2.55 -22.68 -0.24
C PRO A 709 3.15 -22.80 1.18
N THR A 710 3.73 -23.96 1.48
CA THR A 710 4.34 -24.31 2.79
C THR A 710 5.38 -23.30 3.29
N GLU A 711 6.19 -22.71 2.41
CA GLU A 711 7.21 -21.73 2.81
C GLU A 711 6.67 -20.33 3.09
N TRP A 712 5.44 -20.01 2.70
CA TRP A 712 4.92 -18.65 2.88
C TRP A 712 4.71 -18.26 4.34
N PRO A 713 4.05 -19.08 5.19
CA PRO A 713 3.93 -18.79 6.61
C PRO A 713 5.27 -18.58 7.32
N MET A 714 6.35 -19.18 6.83
CA MET A 714 7.70 -19.05 7.38
C MET A 714 8.27 -17.63 7.20
N TYR A 715 7.90 -16.91 6.13
CA TYR A 715 8.34 -15.52 5.94
C TYR A 715 7.80 -14.55 6.99
N VAL A 716 6.73 -14.90 7.70
CA VAL A 716 6.25 -14.11 8.85
C VAL A 716 7.32 -14.07 9.95
N ILE A 717 8.05 -15.17 10.18
CA ILE A 717 9.15 -15.23 11.15
C ILE A 717 10.26 -14.27 10.72
N SER A 718 10.68 -14.35 9.45
CA SER A 718 11.71 -13.48 8.88
C SER A 718 11.31 -12.00 8.96
N ALA A 719 10.06 -11.68 8.62
CA ALA A 719 9.51 -10.33 8.65
C ALA A 719 9.50 -9.72 10.06
N VAL A 720 9.02 -10.48 11.05
CA VAL A 720 9.00 -10.04 12.45
C VAL A 720 10.42 -9.87 13.00
N TYR A 721 11.32 -10.82 12.70
CA TYR A 721 12.73 -10.74 13.11
C TYR A 721 13.43 -9.51 12.53
N ASP A 722 13.35 -9.30 11.21
CA ASP A 722 14.03 -8.19 10.53
C ASP A 722 13.46 -6.83 10.97
N THR A 723 12.15 -6.76 11.22
CA THR A 723 11.50 -5.57 11.78
C THR A 723 12.00 -5.27 13.19
N TRP A 724 12.16 -6.27 14.05
CA TRP A 724 12.72 -6.10 15.38
C TRP A 724 14.19 -5.65 15.31
N GLN A 725 15.01 -6.27 14.48
CA GLN A 725 16.41 -5.87 14.27
C GLN A 725 16.53 -4.41 13.81
N ARG A 726 15.59 -3.95 12.98
CA ARG A 726 15.54 -2.59 12.45
C ARG A 726 15.13 -1.53 13.46
N THR A 727 14.26 -1.88 14.38
CA THR A 727 13.54 -0.90 15.22
C THR A 727 13.93 -0.96 16.68
N GLY A 728 14.40 -2.13 17.15
CA GLY A 728 14.66 -2.43 18.56
C GLY A 728 13.40 -2.61 19.41
N SER A 729 12.20 -2.53 18.82
CA SER A 729 10.93 -2.70 19.53
C SER A 729 10.62 -4.18 19.71
N THR A 730 10.48 -4.62 20.96
CA THR A 730 10.14 -6.00 21.29
C THR A 730 8.63 -6.27 21.27
N ALA A 731 7.79 -5.25 21.05
CA ALA A 731 6.33 -5.39 21.13
C ALA A 731 5.78 -6.50 20.22
N GLN A 732 6.21 -6.56 18.96
CA GLN A 732 5.72 -7.56 18.01
C GLN A 732 6.24 -8.96 18.33
N ILE A 733 7.54 -9.12 18.65
CA ILE A 733 8.09 -10.45 19.02
C ILE A 733 7.48 -10.98 20.33
N GLU A 734 7.12 -10.11 21.28
CA GLU A 734 6.45 -10.51 22.53
C GLU A 734 5.02 -10.99 22.27
N HIS A 735 4.27 -10.26 21.44
CA HIS A 735 2.90 -10.60 21.06
C HIS A 735 2.82 -11.87 20.21
N ALA A 736 3.65 -11.95 19.17
CA ALA A 736 3.54 -12.97 18.13
C ALA A 736 4.30 -14.26 18.46
N TYR A 737 5.09 -14.35 19.54
CA TYR A 737 5.96 -15.51 19.79
C TYR A 737 5.21 -16.85 19.67
N ASP A 738 4.07 -16.96 20.34
CA ASP A 738 3.29 -18.20 20.37
C ASP A 738 2.59 -18.51 19.03
N THR A 739 2.39 -17.51 18.15
CA THR A 739 1.86 -17.70 16.79
C THR A 739 2.97 -17.92 15.75
N LEU A 740 4.21 -17.51 16.03
CA LEU A 740 5.38 -17.78 15.21
C LEU A 740 5.89 -19.22 15.36
N VAL A 741 5.89 -19.77 16.58
CA VAL A 741 6.40 -21.13 16.82
C VAL A 741 5.71 -22.19 15.92
N PRO A 742 4.38 -22.22 15.78
CA PRO A 742 3.69 -23.18 14.89
C PRO A 742 3.99 -23.01 13.40
N LYS A 743 4.55 -21.87 12.98
CA LYS A 743 4.96 -21.63 11.58
C LYS A 743 6.32 -22.25 11.26
N LEU A 744 7.08 -22.65 12.29
CA LEU A 744 8.22 -23.54 12.10
C LEU A 744 7.71 -24.89 11.60
N LEU A 745 8.46 -25.52 10.70
CA LEU A 745 8.09 -26.82 10.12
C LEU A 745 8.41 -27.99 11.07
N ASP A 746 8.25 -27.79 12.38
CA ASP A 746 8.56 -28.77 13.45
C ASP A 746 7.81 -30.09 13.25
N LYS A 747 6.56 -30.02 12.80
CA LYS A 747 5.74 -31.18 12.46
C LYS A 747 6.34 -32.03 11.33
N TYR A 748 7.12 -31.41 10.44
CA TYR A 748 7.73 -32.05 9.28
C TYR A 748 9.23 -32.29 9.47
N TYR A 749 9.79 -31.93 10.63
CA TYR A 749 11.18 -32.22 10.96
C TYR A 749 11.33 -33.70 11.29
N ASP A 750 12.18 -34.38 10.51
CA ASP A 750 12.57 -35.78 10.75
C ASP A 750 13.92 -35.81 11.47
N PRO A 751 13.97 -36.20 12.76
CA PRO A 751 15.22 -36.26 13.52
C PRO A 751 16.22 -37.28 12.97
N ALA A 752 15.76 -38.33 12.28
CA ALA A 752 16.64 -39.37 11.75
C ALA A 752 17.47 -38.86 10.57
N SER A 753 16.83 -38.13 9.65
CA SER A 753 17.52 -37.48 8.53
C SER A 753 18.08 -36.10 8.86
N GLY A 754 17.58 -35.44 9.91
CA GLY A 754 17.95 -34.06 10.24
C GLY A 754 17.41 -33.04 9.23
N THR A 755 16.31 -33.36 8.55
CA THR A 755 15.72 -32.55 7.46
C THR A 755 14.23 -32.31 7.67
N ILE A 756 13.70 -31.31 6.96
CA ILE A 756 12.27 -31.13 6.74
C ILE A 756 11.83 -32.08 5.61
N VAL A 757 10.85 -32.94 5.92
CA VAL A 757 10.21 -33.87 4.99
C VAL A 757 8.87 -33.31 4.55
N ARG A 758 8.91 -32.46 3.53
CA ARG A 758 7.78 -31.80 2.91
C ARG A 758 8.18 -31.35 1.49
N SER A 759 7.24 -31.44 0.55
CA SER A 759 7.52 -31.22 -0.89
C SER A 759 6.73 -30.08 -1.54
N ASP A 760 5.66 -29.58 -0.91
CA ASP A 760 4.70 -28.62 -1.49
C ASP A 760 5.14 -27.14 -1.31
N ALA A 761 6.38 -26.86 -1.70
CA ALA A 761 6.88 -25.50 -1.85
C ALA A 761 6.43 -24.87 -3.18
N ILE A 762 6.31 -23.55 -3.26
CA ILE A 762 6.19 -22.88 -4.58
C ILE A 762 7.53 -22.87 -5.29
N VAL A 763 8.65 -22.82 -4.55
CA VAL A 763 10.04 -22.68 -5.04
C VAL A 763 10.28 -21.35 -5.74
N ASP A 764 9.50 -21.07 -6.78
CA ASP A 764 9.53 -19.87 -7.58
C ASP A 764 8.20 -19.70 -8.34
N TRP A 765 7.88 -18.46 -8.74
CA TRP A 765 6.65 -18.16 -9.49
C TRP A 765 6.86 -17.10 -10.57
N PRO A 766 6.34 -17.31 -11.80
CA PRO A 766 5.51 -18.44 -12.25
C PRO A 766 6.27 -19.75 -12.41
N GLU A 767 5.54 -20.86 -12.57
CA GLU A 767 6.11 -22.22 -12.66
C GLU A 767 7.22 -22.37 -13.71
N GLY A 768 7.11 -21.65 -14.83
CA GLY A 768 8.11 -21.66 -15.91
C GLY A 768 9.46 -21.05 -15.52
N GLU A 769 9.55 -20.33 -14.41
CA GLU A 769 10.77 -19.65 -13.95
C GLU A 769 11.53 -20.44 -12.89
N ARG A 770 11.13 -21.67 -12.59
CA ARG A 770 11.76 -22.54 -11.58
C ARG A 770 13.10 -23.16 -12.03
N ASP A 771 13.65 -22.75 -13.16
CA ASP A 771 14.85 -23.36 -13.76
C ASP A 771 14.76 -24.89 -13.90
N GLY A 772 13.55 -25.45 -14.08
CA GLY A 772 13.34 -26.89 -14.16
C GLY A 772 13.39 -27.65 -12.82
N TYR A 773 13.23 -26.96 -11.68
CA TYR A 773 13.28 -27.54 -10.32
C TYR A 773 12.53 -28.88 -10.20
N ARG A 774 13.21 -29.90 -9.66
CA ARG A 774 12.68 -31.25 -9.43
C ARG A 774 12.24 -31.42 -7.99
N PHE A 775 10.92 -31.44 -7.78
CA PHE A 775 10.33 -31.63 -6.46
C PHE A 775 10.56 -33.03 -5.90
N THR A 776 10.96 -33.11 -4.65
CA THR A 776 11.12 -34.35 -3.87
C THR A 776 10.56 -34.18 -2.45
N ASP A 777 10.53 -35.27 -1.69
CA ASP A 777 10.07 -35.29 -0.29
C ASP A 777 10.88 -34.36 0.63
N ARG A 778 12.14 -34.10 0.30
CA ARG A 778 13.01 -33.20 1.05
C ARG A 778 13.51 -32.11 0.11
N ASN A 779 12.79 -31.00 0.10
CA ASN A 779 13.07 -29.84 -0.74
C ASN A 779 14.20 -28.97 -0.14
N THR A 780 15.20 -28.60 -0.96
CA THR A 780 16.36 -27.78 -0.53
C THR A 780 15.96 -26.40 0.00
N ILE A 781 15.01 -25.73 -0.65
CA ILE A 781 14.56 -24.39 -0.27
C ILE A 781 13.84 -24.42 1.08
N LEU A 782 12.95 -25.39 1.30
CA LEU A 782 12.28 -25.56 2.60
C LEU A 782 13.28 -25.82 3.73
N ASN A 783 14.29 -26.64 3.48
CA ASN A 783 15.34 -26.92 4.47
C ASN A 783 16.22 -25.69 4.74
N ALA A 784 16.55 -24.91 3.72
CA ALA A 784 17.33 -23.67 3.85
C ALA A 784 16.54 -22.58 4.61
N LEU A 785 15.26 -22.39 4.29
CA LEU A 785 14.41 -21.44 4.99
C LEU A 785 14.16 -21.88 6.44
N ALA A 786 13.98 -23.18 6.68
CA ALA A 786 13.87 -23.73 8.04
C ALA A 786 15.14 -23.45 8.85
N TYR A 787 16.32 -23.66 8.27
CA TYR A 787 17.58 -23.28 8.91
C TYR A 787 17.60 -21.80 9.32
N ARG A 788 17.21 -20.89 8.40
CA ARG A 788 17.12 -19.46 8.69
C ARG A 788 16.15 -19.18 9.84
N ASN A 789 14.94 -19.72 9.80
CA ASN A 789 13.92 -19.39 10.79
C ASN A 789 14.15 -20.04 12.17
N TYR A 790 14.74 -21.23 12.25
CA TYR A 790 15.21 -21.73 13.55
C TYR A 790 16.33 -20.84 14.11
N THR A 791 17.21 -20.30 13.27
CA THR A 791 18.24 -19.35 13.71
C THR A 791 17.61 -18.05 14.23
N ASP A 792 16.65 -17.47 13.50
CA ASP A 792 15.95 -16.26 13.91
C ASP A 792 15.13 -16.47 15.19
N MET A 793 14.38 -17.58 15.28
CA MET A 793 13.59 -17.93 16.46
C MET A 793 14.45 -18.22 17.69
N ALA A 794 15.66 -18.76 17.52
CA ALA A 794 16.60 -18.91 18.62
C ALA A 794 16.99 -17.56 19.23
N VAL A 795 17.28 -16.56 18.38
CA VAL A 795 17.62 -15.22 18.82
C VAL A 795 16.42 -14.54 19.48
N ILE A 796 15.23 -14.67 18.90
CA ILE A 796 13.99 -14.14 19.49
C ILE A 796 13.73 -14.79 20.86
N ALA A 797 13.77 -16.12 20.95
CA ALA A 797 13.54 -16.85 22.18
C ALA A 797 14.50 -16.38 23.29
N ARG A 798 15.79 -16.21 22.97
CA ARG A 798 16.77 -15.67 23.93
C ARG A 798 16.48 -14.23 24.34
N GLN A 799 16.07 -13.37 23.41
CA GLN A 799 15.66 -12.00 23.73
C GLN A 799 14.46 -11.95 24.69
N LEU A 800 13.57 -12.94 24.62
CA LEU A 800 12.39 -13.05 25.47
C LEU A 800 12.62 -13.88 26.75
N GLY A 801 13.83 -14.35 27.00
CA GLY A 801 14.16 -15.19 28.17
C GLY A 801 13.62 -16.62 28.09
N ARG A 802 13.33 -17.13 26.88
CA ARG A 802 12.88 -18.50 26.60
C ARG A 802 14.07 -19.39 26.24
N ASP A 803 15.00 -19.55 27.17
CA ASP A 803 16.31 -20.16 26.91
C ASP A 803 16.23 -21.63 26.45
N THR A 804 15.27 -22.41 26.94
CA THR A 804 15.08 -23.81 26.52
C THR A 804 14.70 -23.89 25.04
N ASP A 805 13.77 -23.05 24.60
CA ASP A 805 13.35 -22.98 23.19
C ASP A 805 14.53 -22.52 22.33
N ALA A 806 15.27 -21.51 22.79
CA ALA A 806 16.45 -21.00 22.09
C ALA A 806 17.47 -22.10 21.80
N VAL A 807 17.82 -22.90 22.81
CA VAL A 807 18.74 -24.04 22.65
C VAL A 807 18.18 -25.10 21.69
N GLY A 808 16.88 -25.42 21.79
CA GLY A 808 16.24 -26.39 20.89
C GLY A 808 16.25 -25.94 19.43
N PHE A 809 15.96 -24.66 19.17
CA PHE A 809 16.02 -24.08 17.83
C PHE A 809 17.46 -24.04 17.28
N GLU A 810 18.47 -23.67 18.09
CA GLU A 810 19.88 -23.70 17.69
C GLU A 810 20.36 -25.09 17.26
N GLN A 811 19.95 -26.12 18.00
CA GLN A 811 20.30 -27.51 17.70
C GLN A 811 19.68 -27.96 16.37
N LYS A 812 18.41 -27.65 16.12
CA LYS A 812 17.75 -27.95 14.84
C LYS A 812 18.38 -27.19 13.69
N ALA A 813 18.66 -25.89 13.85
CA ALA A 813 19.35 -25.07 12.85
C ALA A 813 20.72 -25.67 12.48
N THR A 814 21.53 -26.03 13.49
CA THR A 814 22.85 -26.65 13.28
C THR A 814 22.73 -27.98 12.52
N THR A 815 21.73 -28.80 12.87
CA THR A 815 21.48 -30.10 12.21
C THR A 815 21.07 -29.92 10.76
N LEU A 816 20.14 -29.01 10.47
CA LEU A 816 19.70 -28.69 9.11
C LEU A 816 20.84 -28.17 8.24
N ARG A 817 21.65 -27.23 8.75
CA ARG A 817 22.84 -26.73 8.04
C ARG A 817 23.82 -27.85 7.72
N THR A 818 24.03 -28.77 8.66
CA THR A 818 24.89 -29.94 8.47
C THR A 818 24.32 -30.85 7.37
N ALA A 819 23.02 -31.16 7.40
CA ALA A 819 22.37 -31.99 6.39
C ALA A 819 22.47 -31.36 4.99
N LEU A 820 22.17 -30.06 4.84
CA LEU A 820 22.30 -29.33 3.58
C LEU A 820 23.72 -29.44 3.00
N ASN A 821 24.76 -29.20 3.81
CA ASN A 821 26.14 -29.22 3.33
C ASN A 821 26.71 -30.61 3.08
N THR A 822 26.22 -31.65 3.77
CA THR A 822 26.77 -33.00 3.65
C THR A 822 26.03 -33.87 2.65
N ARG A 823 24.77 -33.54 2.34
CA ARG A 823 23.88 -34.42 1.55
C ARG A 823 23.25 -33.75 0.33
N PHE A 824 23.04 -32.43 0.37
CA PHE A 824 22.42 -31.71 -0.75
C PHE A 824 23.46 -31.00 -1.62
N TYR A 825 24.55 -30.52 -1.02
CA TYR A 825 25.64 -29.88 -1.76
C TYR A 825 26.49 -30.90 -2.53
N GLU A 826 26.68 -30.68 -3.85
CA GLU A 826 27.57 -31.46 -4.69
C GLU A 826 28.85 -30.67 -5.01
N PRO A 827 30.01 -31.02 -4.40
CA PRO A 827 31.24 -30.24 -4.53
C PRO A 827 31.76 -30.08 -5.95
N LYS A 828 31.55 -31.06 -6.84
CA LYS A 828 32.03 -30.96 -8.23
C LYS A 828 31.24 -29.95 -9.04
N GLN A 829 29.93 -29.86 -8.76
CA GLN A 829 29.06 -28.89 -9.41
C GLN A 829 29.23 -27.50 -8.79
N GLY A 830 29.59 -27.44 -7.50
CA GLY A 830 29.59 -26.20 -6.74
C GLY A 830 28.17 -25.70 -6.45
N ALA A 831 27.19 -26.60 -6.35
CA ALA A 831 25.78 -26.26 -6.23
C ALA A 831 25.07 -27.21 -5.26
N TYR A 832 23.94 -26.77 -4.72
CA TYR A 832 23.02 -27.66 -4.01
C TYR A 832 22.04 -28.29 -5.01
N ASP A 833 21.80 -29.59 -4.87
CA ASP A 833 20.75 -30.33 -5.57
C ASP A 833 19.36 -29.82 -5.16
N ASP A 834 18.37 -29.96 -6.02
CA ASP A 834 16.98 -29.54 -5.75
C ASP A 834 16.35 -30.25 -4.55
N GLY A 835 16.80 -31.46 -4.24
CA GLY A 835 16.32 -32.15 -3.06
C GLY A 835 16.73 -33.61 -2.98
N LEU A 836 16.23 -34.28 -1.95
CA LEU A 836 16.46 -35.71 -1.73
C LEU A 836 15.14 -36.47 -1.74
N SER A 837 15.15 -37.68 -2.31
CA SER A 837 14.06 -38.63 -2.09
C SER A 837 13.99 -39.07 -0.63
N LYS A 838 12.93 -39.80 -0.25
CA LYS A 838 12.82 -40.49 1.06
C LYS A 838 14.01 -41.40 1.39
N ASP A 839 14.68 -41.94 0.37
CA ASP A 839 15.80 -42.89 0.50
C ASP A 839 17.16 -42.18 0.37
N ASP A 840 17.19 -40.86 0.57
CA ASP A 840 18.39 -40.00 0.54
C ASP A 840 19.08 -39.92 -0.83
N VAL A 841 18.34 -40.17 -1.91
CA VAL A 841 18.88 -40.09 -3.28
C VAL A 841 18.68 -38.67 -3.84
N PRO A 842 19.75 -37.97 -4.28
CA PRO A 842 19.65 -36.67 -4.95
C PRO A 842 18.93 -36.74 -6.30
N THR A 843 18.37 -35.62 -6.76
CA THR A 843 17.67 -35.55 -8.05
C THR A 843 18.62 -35.55 -9.26
N GLY A 844 19.90 -35.20 -9.04
CA GLY A 844 20.88 -34.94 -10.07
C GLY A 844 20.60 -33.67 -10.87
N HIS A 845 19.75 -32.78 -10.35
CA HIS A 845 19.40 -31.49 -10.94
C HIS A 845 19.65 -30.36 -9.94
N TYR A 846 20.05 -29.20 -10.46
CA TYR A 846 20.62 -28.11 -9.69
C TYR A 846 19.99 -26.78 -10.15
N ALA A 847 18.69 -26.59 -9.96
CA ALA A 847 18.04 -25.33 -10.25
C ALA A 847 18.74 -24.17 -9.51
N VAL A 848 18.86 -23.00 -10.14
CA VAL A 848 19.58 -21.86 -9.51
C VAL A 848 19.01 -21.49 -8.13
N GLN A 849 17.71 -21.67 -7.92
CA GLN A 849 17.01 -21.43 -6.65
C GLN A 849 17.55 -22.31 -5.53
N ALA A 850 17.85 -23.59 -5.83
CA ALA A 850 18.40 -24.54 -4.87
C ALA A 850 19.75 -24.07 -4.32
N SER A 851 20.49 -23.23 -5.06
CA SER A 851 21.75 -22.63 -4.63
C SER A 851 21.59 -21.20 -4.07
N ALA A 852 20.68 -20.40 -4.65
CA ALA A 852 20.41 -19.03 -4.24
C ALA A 852 19.91 -18.95 -2.78
N PHE A 853 18.94 -19.77 -2.40
CA PHE A 853 18.36 -19.73 -1.05
C PHE A 853 19.34 -20.14 0.05
N PRO A 854 20.05 -21.29 -0.04
CA PRO A 854 21.12 -21.62 0.92
C PRO A 854 22.20 -20.54 1.02
N GLY A 855 22.64 -19.98 -0.11
CA GLY A 855 23.64 -18.91 -0.14
C GLY A 855 23.16 -17.61 0.54
N ALA A 856 21.91 -17.22 0.32
CA ALA A 856 21.30 -16.06 0.96
C ALA A 856 21.16 -16.22 2.48
N PHE A 857 20.87 -17.43 2.93
CA PHE A 857 20.54 -17.73 4.33
C PHE A 857 21.73 -18.14 5.20
N GLY A 858 22.94 -18.20 4.64
CA GLY A 858 24.14 -18.48 5.44
C GLY A 858 24.50 -19.96 5.56
N VAL A 859 23.96 -20.83 4.71
CA VAL A 859 24.16 -22.28 4.79
C VAL A 859 25.60 -22.70 4.49
N PRO A 860 26.29 -22.19 3.44
CA PRO A 860 27.66 -22.63 3.10
C PRO A 860 28.62 -22.56 4.30
N ALA A 861 29.49 -23.56 4.40
CA ALA A 861 30.36 -23.79 5.55
C ALA A 861 31.53 -22.78 5.63
N ASP A 862 32.08 -22.40 4.47
CA ASP A 862 33.27 -21.56 4.36
C ASP A 862 33.29 -20.75 3.05
N LYS A 863 34.31 -19.89 2.92
CA LYS A 863 34.49 -19.04 1.74
C LYS A 863 34.68 -19.83 0.44
N ALA A 864 35.37 -20.97 0.46
CA ALA A 864 35.61 -21.74 -0.75
C ALA A 864 34.30 -22.32 -1.30
N GLN A 865 33.40 -22.76 -0.42
CA GLN A 865 32.06 -23.19 -0.80
C GLN A 865 31.22 -22.02 -1.34
N TYR A 866 31.27 -20.85 -0.70
CA TYR A 866 30.61 -19.64 -1.22
C TYR A 866 31.10 -19.26 -2.62
N ASP A 867 32.42 -19.27 -2.85
CA ASP A 867 33.00 -18.91 -4.15
C ASP A 867 32.61 -19.92 -5.25
N ALA A 868 32.51 -21.22 -4.91
CA ALA A 868 32.02 -22.25 -5.84
C ALA A 868 30.53 -22.05 -6.16
N LEU A 869 29.71 -21.79 -5.14
CA LEU A 869 28.28 -21.51 -5.26
C LEU A 869 28.01 -20.28 -6.12
N ALA A 870 28.75 -19.20 -5.90
CA ALA A 870 28.61 -17.98 -6.67
C ALA A 870 28.98 -18.20 -8.14
N LYS A 871 30.09 -18.89 -8.43
CA LYS A 871 30.43 -19.27 -9.82
C LYS A 871 29.31 -20.06 -10.49
N TYR A 872 28.67 -20.97 -9.77
CA TYR A 872 27.53 -21.71 -10.29
C TYR A 872 26.35 -20.77 -10.61
N ILE A 873 25.93 -19.95 -9.64
CA ILE A 873 24.84 -18.98 -9.82
C ILE A 873 25.11 -18.06 -11.02
N VAL A 874 26.32 -17.51 -11.12
CA VAL A 874 26.72 -16.62 -12.23
C VAL A 874 26.64 -17.34 -13.58
N SER A 875 27.02 -18.61 -13.65
CA SER A 875 26.91 -19.39 -14.90
C SER A 875 25.47 -19.62 -15.36
N ARG A 876 24.48 -19.48 -14.46
CA ARG A 876 23.04 -19.57 -14.77
C ARG A 876 22.44 -18.21 -15.11
N GLY A 877 23.04 -17.11 -14.67
CA GLY A 877 22.44 -15.77 -14.77
C GLY A 877 21.18 -15.64 -13.90
N MET A 878 20.25 -14.76 -14.29
CA MET A 878 18.96 -14.57 -13.61
C MET A 878 17.92 -15.62 -14.06
N ALA A 879 18.28 -16.91 -14.01
CA ALA A 879 17.39 -18.03 -14.37
C ALA A 879 16.33 -18.30 -13.28
N CYS A 880 15.75 -17.26 -12.71
CA CYS A 880 14.72 -17.33 -11.68
C CYS A 880 13.75 -16.16 -11.81
N SER A 881 12.62 -16.22 -11.13
CA SER A 881 11.65 -15.14 -11.17
C SER A 881 12.11 -13.91 -10.38
N VAL A 882 11.34 -12.84 -10.52
CA VAL A 882 11.44 -11.63 -9.71
C VAL A 882 11.40 -11.91 -8.19
N TYR A 883 10.65 -12.92 -7.73
CA TYR A 883 10.58 -13.31 -6.32
C TYR A 883 11.91 -13.90 -5.81
N CYS A 884 12.55 -14.78 -6.60
CA CYS A 884 13.83 -15.37 -6.22
C CYS A 884 15.01 -14.39 -6.36
N SER A 885 14.91 -13.41 -7.27
CA SER A 885 16.00 -12.51 -7.66
C SER A 885 16.75 -11.86 -6.48
N GLY A 886 16.02 -11.42 -5.45
CA GLY A 886 16.61 -10.78 -4.27
C GLY A 886 17.45 -11.74 -3.42
N PHE A 887 17.03 -13.00 -3.31
CA PHE A 887 17.80 -14.05 -2.62
C PHE A 887 19.03 -14.45 -3.43
N LEU A 888 18.90 -14.57 -4.76
CA LEU A 888 20.03 -14.82 -5.66
C LEU A 888 21.10 -13.74 -5.52
N LEU A 889 20.72 -12.47 -5.58
CA LEU A 889 21.66 -11.36 -5.41
C LEU A 889 22.28 -11.37 -4.01
N GLN A 890 21.50 -11.61 -2.96
CA GLN A 890 22.02 -11.72 -1.60
C GLN A 890 23.05 -12.84 -1.45
N ALA A 891 22.84 -13.99 -2.11
CA ALA A 891 23.81 -15.08 -2.12
C ALA A 891 25.16 -14.67 -2.73
N LEU A 892 25.14 -13.90 -3.83
CA LEU A 892 26.35 -13.37 -4.45
C LEU A 892 27.08 -12.38 -3.54
N TYR A 893 26.37 -11.48 -2.87
CA TYR A 893 26.98 -10.54 -1.92
C TYR A 893 27.53 -11.26 -0.68
N ASN A 894 26.84 -12.28 -0.15
CA ASN A 894 27.36 -13.11 0.94
C ASN A 894 28.66 -13.84 0.54
N ALA A 895 28.81 -14.17 -0.75
CA ALA A 895 30.02 -14.81 -1.29
C ALA A 895 31.17 -13.84 -1.62
N GLY A 896 30.95 -12.52 -1.58
CA GLY A 896 31.96 -11.55 -2.00
C GLY A 896 31.97 -11.23 -3.51
N HIS A 897 30.93 -11.64 -4.24
CA HIS A 897 30.82 -11.52 -5.70
C HIS A 897 30.08 -10.25 -6.15
N GLY A 898 30.45 -9.10 -5.58
CA GLY A 898 29.76 -7.82 -5.84
C GLY A 898 29.77 -7.36 -7.30
N GLN A 899 30.82 -7.69 -8.09
CA GLN A 899 30.84 -7.39 -9.52
C GLN A 899 29.78 -8.17 -10.30
N ASP A 900 29.63 -9.45 -9.98
CA ASP A 900 28.66 -10.30 -10.67
C ASP A 900 27.22 -9.88 -10.34
N ALA A 901 26.97 -9.51 -9.08
CA ALA A 901 25.68 -8.95 -8.66
C ALA A 901 25.38 -7.60 -9.33
N LEU A 902 26.39 -6.74 -9.51
CA LEU A 902 26.24 -5.50 -10.29
C LEU A 902 25.84 -5.80 -11.73
N ASN A 903 26.54 -6.72 -12.40
CA ASN A 903 26.23 -7.11 -13.79
C ASN A 903 24.78 -7.57 -13.96
N LEU A 904 24.23 -8.29 -12.97
CA LEU A 904 22.83 -8.74 -12.98
C LEU A 904 21.84 -7.60 -12.71
N LEU A 905 22.15 -6.69 -11.78
CA LEU A 905 21.33 -5.52 -11.47
C LEU A 905 21.22 -4.54 -12.65
N THR A 906 22.27 -4.44 -13.46
CA THR A 906 22.39 -3.51 -14.59
C THR A 906 22.23 -4.19 -15.96
N SER A 907 21.79 -5.46 -15.95
CA SER A 907 21.50 -6.24 -17.16
C SER A 907 20.32 -5.65 -17.94
N SER A 908 20.38 -5.77 -19.27
CA SER A 908 19.28 -5.49 -20.20
C SER A 908 18.71 -6.77 -20.84
N GLU A 909 19.09 -7.95 -20.34
CA GLU A 909 18.48 -9.21 -20.77
C GLU A 909 17.01 -9.29 -20.34
N THR A 910 16.22 -10.20 -20.91
CA THR A 910 14.78 -10.33 -20.61
C THR A 910 14.48 -10.43 -19.11
N ASN A 911 15.28 -11.20 -18.36
CA ASN A 911 15.12 -11.33 -16.92
C ASN A 911 15.84 -10.20 -16.17
N SER A 912 15.39 -8.97 -16.36
CA SER A 912 15.98 -7.78 -15.73
C SER A 912 14.97 -6.66 -15.46
N TRP A 913 15.32 -5.77 -14.53
CA TRP A 913 14.52 -4.56 -14.28
C TRP A 913 14.58 -3.55 -15.41
N LEU A 914 15.69 -3.48 -16.16
CA LEU A 914 15.78 -2.57 -17.30
C LEU A 914 14.86 -3.02 -18.44
N HIS A 915 14.75 -4.32 -18.67
CA HIS A 915 13.77 -4.87 -19.61
C HIS A 915 12.33 -4.48 -19.25
N MET A 916 11.96 -4.51 -17.96
CA MET A 916 10.65 -3.99 -17.52
C MET A 916 10.48 -2.50 -17.90
N ILE A 917 11.51 -1.68 -17.72
CA ILE A 917 11.48 -0.25 -18.08
C ILE A 917 11.35 -0.08 -19.59
N GLU A 918 12.05 -0.88 -20.38
CA GLU A 918 11.96 -0.91 -21.85
C GLU A 918 10.56 -1.28 -22.34
N LEU A 919 9.87 -2.19 -21.64
CA LEU A 919 8.46 -2.53 -21.87
C LEU A 919 7.49 -1.41 -21.45
N GLY A 920 7.99 -0.32 -20.84
CA GLY A 920 7.20 0.83 -20.43
C GLY A 920 6.59 0.72 -19.03
N ALA A 921 7.11 -0.15 -18.17
CA ALA A 921 6.62 -0.34 -16.80
C ALA A 921 6.70 0.96 -15.98
N GLY A 922 5.60 1.31 -15.32
CA GLY A 922 5.54 2.43 -14.36
C GLY A 922 5.76 2.01 -12.90
N ALA A 923 5.66 0.72 -12.62
CA ALA A 923 5.98 0.02 -11.39
C ALA A 923 6.41 -1.41 -11.76
N THR A 924 7.02 -2.13 -10.82
CA THR A 924 7.56 -3.47 -11.06
C THR A 924 6.48 -4.50 -11.39
N GLY A 925 6.81 -5.45 -12.27
CA GLY A 925 5.88 -6.48 -12.75
C GLY A 925 5.78 -7.72 -11.84
N GLU A 926 4.71 -8.49 -12.03
CA GLU A 926 4.53 -9.82 -11.39
C GLU A 926 5.51 -10.87 -11.93
N ALA A 927 6.00 -10.70 -13.17
CA ALA A 927 7.04 -11.50 -13.82
C ALA A 927 7.95 -10.56 -14.62
N TRP A 928 9.05 -11.05 -15.20
CA TRP A 928 9.94 -10.20 -16.01
C TRP A 928 9.31 -9.75 -17.33
N ASP A 929 8.61 -10.67 -18.01
CA ASP A 929 8.04 -10.43 -19.34
C ASP A 929 6.62 -11.01 -19.48
N PRO A 930 5.68 -10.30 -20.15
CA PRO A 930 4.34 -10.82 -20.45
C PRO A 930 4.32 -12.14 -21.24
N ALA A 931 5.39 -12.50 -21.96
CA ALA A 931 5.56 -13.78 -22.64
C ALA A 931 5.75 -14.94 -21.66
N GLN A 932 6.34 -14.70 -20.49
CA GLN A 932 6.45 -15.68 -19.40
C GLN A 932 5.15 -15.80 -18.62
N LYS A 933 4.40 -14.69 -18.50
CA LYS A 933 3.11 -14.64 -17.82
C LYS A 933 2.14 -13.68 -18.49
N SER A 934 1.27 -14.22 -19.34
CA SER A 934 0.35 -13.44 -20.18
C SER A 934 -0.68 -12.62 -19.40
N ASN A 935 -1.01 -13.02 -18.17
CA ASN A 935 -1.97 -12.37 -17.28
C ASN A 935 -1.31 -11.61 -16.11
N MET A 936 -0.05 -11.21 -16.25
CA MET A 936 0.69 -10.46 -15.23
C MET A 936 0.14 -9.06 -14.97
N THR A 937 0.47 -8.51 -13.80
CA THR A 937 0.19 -7.11 -13.40
C THR A 937 1.48 -6.28 -13.37
N TRP A 938 1.36 -4.95 -13.49
CA TRP A 938 2.47 -3.98 -13.43
C TRP A 938 2.39 -3.14 -12.14
N SER A 939 2.19 -3.83 -11.03
CA SER A 939 2.02 -3.24 -9.70
C SER A 939 2.37 -4.22 -8.59
N HIS A 940 3.40 -5.04 -8.78
CA HIS A 940 3.76 -6.15 -7.90
C HIS A 940 5.01 -5.82 -7.05
N PRO A 941 4.88 -5.64 -5.72
CA PRO A 941 5.99 -5.27 -4.85
C PRO A 941 7.09 -6.32 -4.68
N TRP A 942 6.84 -7.60 -4.95
CA TRP A 942 7.85 -8.65 -4.78
C TRP A 942 9.05 -8.55 -5.73
N ALA A 943 8.94 -7.71 -6.76
CA ALA A 943 9.97 -7.46 -7.75
C ALA A 943 10.86 -6.27 -7.36
N THR A 944 10.74 -5.75 -6.14
CA THR A 944 11.43 -4.54 -5.66
C THR A 944 12.80 -4.81 -5.03
N ALA A 945 13.42 -5.96 -5.31
CA ALA A 945 14.72 -6.34 -4.76
C ALA A 945 15.80 -5.24 -4.79
N PRO A 946 15.95 -4.44 -5.87
CA PRO A 946 16.93 -3.36 -5.91
C PRO A 946 16.78 -2.36 -4.75
N ALA A 947 15.55 -2.10 -4.27
CA ALA A 947 15.29 -1.14 -3.19
C ALA A 947 15.96 -1.52 -1.87
N TYR A 948 16.06 -2.82 -1.55
CA TYR A 948 16.72 -3.29 -0.33
C TYR A 948 18.09 -3.91 -0.57
N VAL A 949 18.32 -4.65 -1.65
CA VAL A 949 19.59 -5.33 -1.92
C VAL A 949 20.74 -4.33 -2.09
N ILE A 950 20.50 -3.19 -2.75
CA ILE A 950 21.54 -2.17 -2.93
C ILE A 950 22.00 -1.61 -1.57
N PRO A 951 21.14 -1.02 -0.72
CA PRO A 951 21.60 -0.53 0.58
C PRO A 951 22.04 -1.64 1.54
N ARG A 952 21.32 -2.77 1.59
CA ARG A 952 21.60 -3.88 2.52
C ARG A 952 22.89 -4.61 2.19
N ASP A 953 23.06 -4.99 0.93
CA ASP A 953 24.01 -6.01 0.52
C ASP A 953 25.16 -5.38 -0.30
N MET A 954 24.87 -4.51 -1.27
CA MET A 954 25.91 -3.81 -2.06
C MET A 954 26.68 -2.79 -1.22
N TYR A 955 26.00 -1.98 -0.42
CA TYR A 955 26.66 -1.03 0.51
C TYR A 955 26.86 -1.63 1.91
N GLY A 956 26.24 -2.78 2.19
CA GLY A 956 26.44 -3.54 3.42
C GLY A 956 25.85 -2.89 4.66
N ILE A 957 24.83 -2.02 4.56
CA ILE A 957 24.23 -1.31 5.70
C ILE A 957 23.27 -2.25 6.43
N GLN A 958 23.75 -2.91 7.50
CA GLN A 958 22.97 -3.90 8.24
C GLN A 958 23.11 -3.74 9.75
N PRO A 959 22.00 -3.74 10.53
CA PRO A 959 22.07 -3.71 11.97
C PRO A 959 22.76 -4.98 12.50
N THR A 960 23.70 -4.81 13.42
CA THR A 960 24.35 -5.92 14.16
C THR A 960 23.81 -6.02 15.59
N SER A 961 22.97 -5.06 15.98
CA SER A 961 22.12 -5.13 17.16
C SER A 961 20.78 -4.45 16.89
N PRO A 962 19.72 -4.86 17.60
CA PRO A 962 18.38 -4.31 17.39
C PRO A 962 18.33 -2.78 17.52
N GLY A 963 17.70 -2.13 16.55
CA GLY A 963 17.51 -0.68 16.52
C GLY A 963 18.77 0.11 16.15
N TYR A 964 19.71 -0.47 15.42
CA TYR A 964 20.93 0.20 14.93
C TYR A 964 21.85 0.78 16.03
N ALA A 965 21.79 0.28 17.26
CA ALA A 965 22.77 0.68 18.28
C ALA A 965 24.21 0.39 17.80
N THR A 966 24.39 -0.74 17.13
CA THR A 966 25.55 -1.07 16.30
C THR A 966 25.09 -1.59 14.94
N PHE A 967 25.88 -1.31 13.92
CA PHE A 967 25.64 -1.81 12.56
C PHE A 967 26.96 -1.98 11.80
N GLN A 968 26.89 -2.55 10.60
CA GLN A 968 28.04 -2.68 9.71
C GLN A 968 27.86 -1.87 8.43
N ILE A 969 28.98 -1.54 7.79
CA ILE A 969 29.07 -0.98 6.43
C ILE A 969 30.12 -1.80 5.69
N THR A 970 29.69 -2.54 4.67
CA THR A 970 30.51 -3.48 3.89
C THR A 970 30.28 -3.29 2.39
N PRO A 971 30.90 -2.27 1.77
CA PRO A 971 30.69 -1.98 0.35
C PRO A 971 31.33 -3.04 -0.56
N GLN A 972 30.57 -3.47 -1.57
CA GLN A 972 30.88 -4.45 -2.61
C GLN A 972 30.38 -3.95 -3.97
N THR A 973 30.85 -2.78 -4.39
CA THR A 973 30.23 -1.98 -5.46
C THR A 973 30.68 -2.35 -6.88
N GLY A 974 31.38 -3.47 -7.05
CA GLY A 974 32.01 -3.84 -8.32
C GLY A 974 33.02 -2.79 -8.80
N ASN A 975 33.10 -2.61 -10.11
CA ASN A 975 34.00 -1.73 -10.83
C ASN A 975 33.47 -0.29 -11.00
N GLN A 976 32.39 0.08 -10.30
CA GLN A 976 31.91 1.46 -10.30
C GLN A 976 33.04 2.42 -9.85
N GLU A 977 33.08 3.60 -10.48
CA GLU A 977 34.08 4.63 -10.15
C GLU A 977 33.68 5.40 -8.90
N PHE A 978 32.40 5.72 -8.75
CA PHE A 978 31.85 6.39 -7.58
C PHE A 978 30.36 6.07 -7.41
N GLY A 979 29.84 6.32 -6.22
CA GLY A 979 28.42 6.17 -5.93
C GLY A 979 28.13 6.43 -4.46
N SER A 980 26.86 6.65 -4.14
CA SER A 980 26.42 6.86 -2.77
C SER A 980 25.03 6.29 -2.53
N VAL A 981 24.78 5.74 -1.35
CA VAL A 981 23.45 5.45 -0.85
C VAL A 981 23.19 6.20 0.44
N THR A 982 21.96 6.67 0.64
CA THR A 982 21.47 7.15 1.94
C THR A 982 20.18 6.44 2.26
N VAL A 983 20.04 5.96 3.50
CA VAL A 983 18.83 5.30 3.99
C VAL A 983 18.38 5.92 5.31
N PRO A 984 17.07 6.03 5.57
CA PRO A 984 16.56 6.39 6.88
C PRO A 984 16.71 5.22 7.86
N SER A 985 16.78 5.53 9.16
CA SER A 985 16.73 4.54 10.24
C SER A 985 16.11 5.18 11.48
N VAL A 986 15.70 4.37 12.44
CA VAL A 986 15.20 4.83 13.75
C VAL A 986 16.22 5.66 14.56
N LYS A 987 17.49 5.69 14.15
CA LYS A 987 18.56 6.51 14.75
C LYS A 987 18.86 7.80 13.98
N GLY A 988 18.29 7.96 12.78
CA GLY A 988 18.64 8.99 11.82
C GLY A 988 19.20 8.40 10.52
N ARG A 989 19.55 9.27 9.58
CA ARG A 989 20.04 8.86 8.26
C ARG A 989 21.40 8.18 8.37
N ILE A 990 21.58 7.08 7.63
CA ILE A 990 22.86 6.43 7.39
C ILE A 990 23.26 6.70 5.93
N GLY A 991 24.42 7.31 5.72
CA GLY A 991 24.97 7.58 4.39
C GLY A 991 26.26 6.80 4.16
N VAL A 992 26.44 6.27 2.97
CA VAL A 992 27.69 5.63 2.52
C VAL A 992 27.98 6.09 1.11
N ALA A 993 29.19 6.56 0.86
CA ALA A 993 29.68 6.95 -0.46
C ALA A 993 31.07 6.36 -0.70
N PHE A 994 31.43 6.17 -1.96
CA PHE A 994 32.76 5.74 -2.34
C PHE A 994 33.25 6.49 -3.59
N HIS A 995 34.57 6.56 -3.74
CA HIS A 995 35.23 7.05 -4.93
C HIS A 995 36.54 6.30 -5.12
N THR A 996 36.70 5.67 -6.28
CA THR A 996 37.91 4.96 -6.66
C THR A 996 38.86 5.92 -7.37
N VAL A 997 39.97 6.29 -6.72
CA VAL A 997 40.97 7.23 -7.25
C VAL A 997 42.30 6.52 -7.45
N SER A 998 42.73 6.36 -8.70
CA SER A 998 44.00 5.69 -9.04
C SER A 998 44.14 4.29 -8.41
N GLY A 999 43.05 3.51 -8.42
CA GLY A 999 42.99 2.17 -7.83
C GLY A 999 42.86 2.11 -6.30
N ARG A 1000 42.82 3.26 -5.62
CA ARG A 1000 42.51 3.38 -4.19
C ARG A 1000 41.01 3.55 -4.00
N TYR A 1001 40.41 2.79 -3.08
CA TYR A 1001 38.99 2.87 -2.76
C TYR A 1001 38.78 3.74 -1.51
N ASP A 1002 38.31 4.97 -1.71
CA ASP A 1002 38.05 5.92 -0.63
C ASP A 1002 36.56 5.90 -0.25
N LEU A 1003 36.26 6.03 1.04
CA LEU A 1003 34.91 5.97 1.59
C LEU A 1003 34.52 7.26 2.30
N GLY A 1004 33.26 7.66 2.13
CA GLY A 1004 32.56 8.62 2.99
C GLY A 1004 31.46 7.90 3.74
N VAL A 1005 31.31 8.17 5.04
CA VAL A 1005 30.23 7.61 5.86
C VAL A 1005 29.58 8.70 6.72
N ALA A 1006 28.25 8.69 6.80
CA ALA A 1006 27.46 9.51 7.71
C ALA A 1006 26.78 8.57 8.72
N ILE A 1007 27.27 8.57 9.95
CA ILE A 1007 26.83 7.68 11.03
C ILE A 1007 25.96 8.47 12.03
N PRO A 1008 24.72 8.05 12.29
CA PRO A 1008 23.81 8.78 13.18
C PRO A 1008 24.30 8.80 14.62
N GLY A 1009 23.86 9.80 15.39
CA GLY A 1009 24.21 9.93 16.80
C GLY A 1009 23.76 8.74 17.64
N ASN A 1010 24.47 8.49 18.73
CA ASN A 1010 24.24 7.38 19.65
C ASN A 1010 24.31 5.99 18.99
N THR A 1011 25.12 5.86 17.93
CA THR A 1011 25.40 4.60 17.23
C THR A 1011 26.89 4.42 16.98
N THR A 1012 27.27 3.23 16.54
CA THR A 1012 28.64 2.92 16.11
C THR A 1012 28.60 1.90 14.98
N SER A 1013 29.46 2.06 13.97
CA SER A 1013 29.55 1.16 12.83
C SER A 1013 30.88 0.42 12.76
N ALA A 1014 30.85 -0.85 12.34
CA ALA A 1014 32.02 -1.54 11.80
C ALA A 1014 32.10 -1.25 10.29
N VAL A 1015 33.05 -0.41 9.88
CA VAL A 1015 33.24 0.00 8.49
C VAL A 1015 34.37 -0.83 7.88
N SER A 1016 34.06 -1.56 6.82
CA SER A 1016 35.01 -2.43 6.14
C SER A 1016 35.50 -1.77 4.86
N VAL A 1017 36.75 -1.30 4.87
CA VAL A 1017 37.40 -0.60 3.75
C VAL A 1017 38.05 -1.63 2.81
N PRO A 1018 37.62 -1.73 1.53
CA PRO A 1018 38.32 -2.54 0.54
C PRO A 1018 39.75 -2.04 0.34
N VAL A 1019 40.73 -2.95 0.27
CA VAL A 1019 42.13 -2.61 0.03
C VAL A 1019 42.67 -3.41 -1.16
N PRO A 1020 43.50 -2.80 -2.04
CA PRO A 1020 44.06 -3.52 -3.18
C PRO A 1020 44.97 -4.66 -2.70
N GLY A 1021 45.13 -5.72 -3.49
CA GLY A 1021 45.94 -6.89 -3.10
C GLY A 1021 47.41 -6.56 -2.78
N THR A 1022 47.94 -5.45 -3.32
CA THR A 1022 49.27 -4.93 -3.00
C THR A 1022 49.36 -4.29 -1.62
N TYR A 1023 48.22 -4.00 -0.98
CA TYR A 1023 48.14 -3.45 0.36
C TYR A 1023 48.23 -4.56 1.40
N SER A 1024 49.30 -4.58 2.20
CA SER A 1024 49.51 -5.56 3.28
C SER A 1024 49.30 -4.98 4.69
N GLY A 1025 49.06 -3.67 4.80
CA GLY A 1025 48.88 -2.98 6.07
C GLY A 1025 47.54 -3.25 6.76
N THR A 1026 47.45 -2.81 8.02
CA THR A 1026 46.23 -2.75 8.83
C THR A 1026 45.81 -1.31 9.16
N THR A 1027 46.61 -0.33 8.76
CA THR A 1027 46.31 1.09 9.00
C THR A 1027 45.32 1.59 7.96
N VAL A 1028 44.36 2.42 8.37
CA VAL A 1028 43.57 3.27 7.47
C VAL A 1028 43.56 4.68 8.06
N TYR A 1029 43.28 5.69 7.25
CA TYR A 1029 43.18 7.07 7.69
C TYR A 1029 41.71 7.43 7.84
N LEU A 1030 41.28 7.66 9.08
CA LEU A 1030 39.97 8.20 9.44
C LEU A 1030 40.11 9.72 9.56
N ASP A 1031 39.50 10.47 8.66
CA ASP A 1031 39.62 11.94 8.59
C ASP A 1031 41.08 12.40 8.56
N GLY A 1032 41.91 11.71 7.77
CA GLY A 1032 43.34 11.96 7.64
C GLY A 1032 44.20 11.50 8.83
N ARG A 1033 43.61 10.91 9.87
CA ARG A 1033 44.34 10.40 11.05
C ARG A 1033 44.51 8.89 10.98
N PRO A 1034 45.72 8.34 11.22
CA PRO A 1034 45.94 6.91 11.16
C PRO A 1034 45.18 6.20 12.29
N VAL A 1035 44.48 5.13 11.93
CA VAL A 1035 43.76 4.22 12.82
C VAL A 1035 44.13 2.80 12.43
N THR A 1036 44.44 1.96 13.42
CA THR A 1036 44.69 0.53 13.20
C THR A 1036 43.35 -0.21 13.16
N GLY A 1037 43.09 -0.91 12.05
CA GLY A 1037 41.95 -1.79 11.89
C GLY A 1037 42.32 -3.28 11.98
N GLU A 1038 41.31 -4.11 11.82
CA GLU A 1038 41.44 -5.57 11.72
C GLU A 1038 41.51 -5.99 10.26
N ARG A 1039 42.48 -6.82 9.89
CA ARG A 1039 42.58 -7.35 8.53
C ARG A 1039 41.59 -8.50 8.35
N ALA A 1040 40.69 -8.37 7.39
CA ALA A 1040 39.75 -9.40 6.98
C ALA A 1040 39.87 -9.62 5.47
N GLY A 1041 40.77 -10.53 5.06
CA GLY A 1041 41.04 -10.82 3.65
C GLY A 1041 41.58 -9.61 2.88
N ASP A 1042 40.82 -9.16 1.88
CA ASP A 1042 41.08 -7.99 1.03
C ASP A 1042 40.52 -6.69 1.63
N ARG A 1043 40.22 -6.66 2.94
CA ARG A 1043 39.59 -5.51 3.61
C ARG A 1043 40.27 -5.20 4.93
N VAL A 1044 40.17 -3.94 5.36
CA VAL A 1044 40.52 -3.49 6.70
C VAL A 1044 39.27 -2.97 7.39
N VAL A 1045 38.90 -3.57 8.52
CA VAL A 1045 37.70 -3.24 9.29
C VAL A 1045 38.08 -2.28 10.43
N VAL A 1046 37.37 -1.15 10.52
CA VAL A 1046 37.55 -0.19 11.60
C VAL A 1046 36.22 0.19 12.25
N ARG A 1047 36.28 0.47 13.54
CA ARG A 1047 35.12 0.95 14.30
C ARG A 1047 35.02 2.47 14.19
N VAL A 1048 33.90 2.95 13.68
CA VAL A 1048 33.64 4.38 13.45
C VAL A 1048 32.42 4.81 14.26
N GLY A 1049 32.56 5.91 15.01
CA GLY A 1049 31.47 6.47 15.81
C GLY A 1049 30.54 7.38 14.99
N ALA A 1050 29.60 8.02 15.67
CA ALA A 1050 28.72 9.01 15.07
C ALA A 1050 29.49 10.20 14.48
N GLY A 1051 29.03 10.67 13.32
CA GLY A 1051 29.61 11.80 12.59
C GLY A 1051 29.66 11.58 11.09
N CYS A 1052 30.14 12.60 10.39
CA CYS A 1052 30.55 12.51 9.00
C CYS A 1052 32.04 12.22 8.95
N HIS A 1053 32.42 11.13 8.28
CA HIS A 1053 33.80 10.65 8.27
C HIS A 1053 34.23 10.23 6.87
N THR A 1054 35.53 10.38 6.60
CA THR A 1054 36.19 9.82 5.42
C THR A 1054 37.19 8.75 5.84
N LEU A 1055 37.27 7.67 5.05
CA LEU A 1055 38.18 6.55 5.28
C LEU A 1055 38.97 6.24 4.00
N SER A 1056 40.29 6.08 4.14
CA SER A 1056 41.17 5.81 3.01
C SER A 1056 42.43 5.05 3.44
N THR A 1057 43.10 4.37 2.53
CA THR A 1057 44.48 3.90 2.73
C THR A 1057 45.52 5.01 2.54
N SER A 1058 45.09 6.23 2.21
CA SER A 1058 45.93 7.43 2.03
C SER A 1058 45.64 8.49 3.09
N ALA A 1059 46.69 9.17 3.56
CA ALA A 1059 46.61 10.31 4.47
C ALA A 1059 46.27 11.64 3.77
N SER A 1060 46.04 11.62 2.44
CA SER A 1060 45.89 12.84 1.63
C SER A 1060 44.71 13.69 2.09
N ALA A 1061 44.95 14.97 2.32
CA ALA A 1061 43.90 15.95 2.63
C ALA A 1061 42.86 16.08 1.50
N GLN A 1062 43.18 15.66 0.28
CA GLN A 1062 42.23 15.67 -0.84
C GLN A 1062 41.06 14.71 -0.62
N VAL A 1063 41.24 13.62 0.14
CA VAL A 1063 40.16 12.68 0.46
C VAL A 1063 39.07 13.38 1.27
N GLY A 1064 39.46 14.17 2.28
CA GLY A 1064 38.52 14.93 3.11
C GLY A 1064 37.85 16.11 2.39
N ALA A 1065 38.39 16.52 1.24
CA ALA A 1065 37.84 17.60 0.41
C ALA A 1065 37.01 17.08 -0.78
N ASP A 1066 36.88 15.76 -0.93
CA ASP A 1066 36.15 15.15 -2.04
C ASP A 1066 34.64 15.25 -1.82
N GLU A 1067 33.96 16.01 -2.68
CA GLU A 1067 32.51 16.19 -2.60
C GLU A 1067 31.75 14.88 -2.86
N LYS A 1068 32.28 13.98 -3.69
CA LYS A 1068 31.64 12.67 -3.94
C LYS A 1068 31.56 11.82 -2.68
N LEU A 1069 32.47 12.01 -1.73
CA LEU A 1069 32.48 11.31 -0.44
C LEU A 1069 31.68 12.04 0.62
N THR A 1070 31.66 13.37 0.59
CA THR A 1070 31.13 14.21 1.68
C THR A 1070 29.71 14.72 1.46
N ASP A 1071 29.18 14.64 0.23
CA ASP A 1071 27.82 15.08 -0.10
C ASP A 1071 26.73 14.36 0.69
N ILE A 1072 26.96 13.10 1.08
CA ILE A 1072 26.05 12.34 1.95
C ILE A 1072 25.86 12.98 3.33
N CYS A 1073 26.76 13.87 3.74
CA CYS A 1073 26.73 14.55 5.03
C CYS A 1073 25.96 15.88 4.99
N ARG A 1074 25.63 16.39 3.79
CA ARG A 1074 24.82 17.59 3.64
C ARG A 1074 23.38 17.21 3.98
N THR A 1075 22.84 17.78 5.06
CA THR A 1075 21.39 17.79 5.27
C THR A 1075 20.79 18.59 4.11
N SER A 1076 19.96 17.96 3.29
CA SER A 1076 19.19 18.67 2.26
C SER A 1076 18.46 19.82 2.95
N SER A 1077 18.87 21.04 2.62
CA SER A 1077 18.37 22.31 3.17
C SER A 1077 16.90 22.53 2.89
#